data_AF-A0A399I5J3-F1
#
_entry.id   AF-A0A399I5J3-F1
#
_cell.length_a   1.000
_cell.length_b   1.000
_cell.length_c   1.000
_cell.angle_alpha   90.00
_cell.angle_beta   90.00
_cell.angle_gamma   90.00
#
_symmetry.space_group_name_H-M   'P 1'
#
loop_
_entity.id
_entity.type
_entity.pdbx_description
1 polymer ?
#
loop_
_entity_poly.entity_id
_entity_poly.type
_entity_poly.pdbx_seq_one_letter_code
_entity_poly.pdbx_strand_id
1 'polypeptide(L)'
;MLTLNKSLQAIEVIQDDVLVVYRSTAAIAAPVSGLSKQPCTAFLCGITENELPRIYVGLVSKDNKIFIYTPEKQPVDMTEYPKIIKNTIADVEEMGFQLSEINLKYSKALREVIIRDVRMLVPPGSLKMSTLKAPSAEPSQQSEPAKDDTDQKTKPGQTDESKLKQEKLAAEKKAAEAEQKRLEEEKKEQERIAAERIAAETEREIAAAEQSKDLAAVQAAIATTSERLKQAQADVAGLSAIDIDHTRHMEEMAAAGKAASKELATITAELERLLAATAEQQRLISEREISEQELAEKLEAARTELKHKGVELRELQQLAAEKAAAEQVAAQEFAAITAELERLMSISTEHEQEFHEYSSAEQAILEQVAEVRAEIERLTAENAEIEQLQKEKADLERSASREIEELRAEIERLSAKKTEDLQFLEKMIALESSTANDLQESLTLREQLTKETEEQEQLIVEKTSALQTAAEELASVKTQLAELAAARAENTRLAAKQAADEKSAILAILAGRAESRGYTDATTSAVHGNSQSGKDDLELTEIEAIVIDNAPTAKEAATKKERERKEQDRLSMVKIEEKRRSAEKLAAEKTELENIELESVELEKAEEELAEAEKNHKALKRAGEERLEAVQSAAKELKTDKKTAWELQLAEWEAAKKADKESRSEENAASVEQEADFDPIAAAEAEQRRRATIEALSGATGFEQFPSSDGKEAEFFSQSADPLTTFNLDRSKKSISFVSPSEIITLYQSINNARISPEGFPAQKCTSFLCSLHKGTAWKVYVALQLSEDKSILIYAPSFQPTDESNCRKIVQDAVTFAENIGFMMDEVELPNDDQHRLKALDKISGLSHSPS
;
A
#
# COMPACT_ATOMS: atom_id res chain seq x y z
N MET A 1 23.56 18.30 -26.89
CA MET A 1 23.25 19.74 -27.02
C MET A 1 21.76 19.95 -27.27
N LEU A 2 21.21 21.02 -26.67
CA LEU A 2 19.80 21.40 -26.72
C LEU A 2 19.58 22.69 -27.52
N THR A 3 18.57 22.70 -28.40
CA THR A 3 18.21 23.83 -29.26
C THR A 3 16.89 24.45 -28.81
N LEU A 4 16.85 25.78 -28.62
CA LEU A 4 15.65 26.51 -28.22
C LEU A 4 14.60 26.53 -29.35
N ASN A 5 13.48 25.83 -29.17
CA ASN A 5 12.37 25.82 -30.10
C ASN A 5 11.43 27.01 -29.83
N LYS A 6 11.71 28.13 -30.51
CA LYS A 6 10.94 29.39 -30.39
C LYS A 6 9.48 29.31 -30.86
N SER A 7 9.09 28.24 -31.55
CA SER A 7 7.72 28.04 -32.03
C SER A 7 6.78 27.46 -30.96
N LEU A 8 7.34 26.85 -29.90
CA LEU A 8 6.56 26.25 -28.82
C LEU A 8 6.58 27.14 -27.57
N GLN A 9 5.38 27.52 -27.10
CA GLN A 9 5.18 28.17 -25.80
C GLN A 9 4.72 27.18 -24.72
N ALA A 10 4.07 26.10 -25.17
CA ALA A 10 3.61 24.95 -24.41
C ALA A 10 3.65 23.71 -25.33
N ILE A 11 3.43 22.54 -24.74
CA ILE A 11 3.36 21.24 -25.40
C ILE A 11 1.95 20.71 -25.13
N GLU A 12 1.13 20.54 -26.16
CA GLU A 12 -0.15 19.82 -26.00
C GLU A 12 0.13 18.32 -25.89
N VAL A 13 -0.42 17.67 -24.86
CA VAL A 13 -0.21 16.23 -24.64
C VAL A 13 -1.45 15.56 -24.05
N ILE A 14 -1.79 14.36 -24.54
CA ILE A 14 -2.77 13.51 -23.87
C ILE A 14 -2.06 12.84 -22.69
N GLN A 15 -2.76 12.68 -21.57
CA GLN A 15 -2.22 12.07 -20.36
C GLN A 15 -1.48 10.74 -20.60
N ASP A 16 -2.07 9.89 -21.44
CA ASP A 16 -1.59 8.51 -21.64
C ASP A 16 -0.38 8.45 -22.61
N ASP A 17 -0.05 9.57 -23.30
CA ASP A 17 1.14 9.69 -24.16
C ASP A 17 2.42 10.04 -23.37
N VAL A 18 2.30 10.48 -22.11
CA VAL A 18 3.45 10.92 -21.30
C VAL A 18 4.23 9.72 -20.77
N LEU A 19 5.41 9.48 -21.35
CA LEU A 19 6.30 8.37 -21.03
C LEU A 19 7.03 8.57 -19.70
N VAL A 20 7.54 9.79 -19.44
CA VAL A 20 8.25 10.16 -18.21
C VAL A 20 8.30 11.67 -18.03
N VAL A 21 8.41 12.13 -16.78
CA VAL A 21 8.75 13.53 -16.45
C VAL A 21 9.84 13.57 -15.39
N TYR A 22 10.86 14.39 -15.61
CA TYR A 22 11.84 14.80 -14.61
C TYR A 22 11.66 16.29 -14.27
N ARG A 23 12.00 16.68 -13.05
CA ARG A 23 11.92 18.06 -12.53
C ARG A 23 13.19 18.42 -11.79
N SER A 24 13.66 19.67 -11.94
CA SER A 24 14.83 20.14 -11.21
C SER A 24 14.54 20.29 -9.72
N THR A 25 15.39 19.73 -8.86
CA THR A 25 15.26 19.75 -7.39
C THR A 25 15.33 21.17 -6.81
N ALA A 26 16.07 22.07 -7.47
CA ALA A 26 16.21 23.48 -7.10
C ALA A 26 16.06 24.40 -8.33
N ALA A 27 15.64 25.64 -8.10
CA ALA A 27 15.59 26.67 -9.14
C ALA A 27 16.94 27.39 -9.26
N ILE A 28 17.48 27.51 -10.48
CA ILE A 28 18.86 27.92 -10.74
C ILE A 28 18.92 29.12 -11.71
N ALA A 29 19.89 30.01 -11.48
CA ALA A 29 20.07 31.27 -12.20
C ALA A 29 20.72 31.09 -13.60
N ALA A 30 20.08 30.30 -14.46
CA ALA A 30 20.57 29.97 -15.79
C ALA A 30 20.55 31.18 -16.76
N PRO A 31 21.53 31.31 -17.67
CA PRO A 31 21.55 32.33 -18.71
C PRO A 31 20.67 31.90 -19.90
N VAL A 32 19.35 31.95 -19.72
CA VAL A 32 18.37 31.65 -20.80
C VAL A 32 18.55 32.63 -21.97
N SER A 33 18.58 32.11 -23.20
CA SER A 33 19.08 32.82 -24.38
C SER A 33 18.38 34.16 -24.65
N GLY A 34 19.05 35.27 -24.32
CA GLY A 34 18.57 36.64 -24.52
C GLY A 34 17.98 37.31 -23.26
N LEU A 35 17.99 36.66 -22.11
CA LEU A 35 17.57 37.23 -20.83
C LEU A 35 18.73 37.32 -19.83
N SER A 36 18.61 38.27 -18.89
CA SER A 36 19.47 38.29 -17.70
C SER A 36 19.23 37.03 -16.85
N LYS A 37 20.26 36.56 -16.15
CA LYS A 37 20.20 35.36 -15.30
C LYS A 37 19.02 35.45 -14.32
N GLN A 38 17.96 34.68 -14.58
CA GLN A 38 16.78 34.55 -13.72
C GLN A 38 16.74 33.15 -13.12
N PRO A 39 16.23 32.98 -11.87
CA PRO A 39 15.96 31.66 -11.33
C PRO A 39 14.87 30.98 -12.16
N CYS A 40 15.23 29.86 -12.78
CA CYS A 40 14.35 29.00 -13.54
C CYS A 40 14.24 27.62 -12.87
N THR A 41 13.11 26.94 -13.06
CA THR A 41 12.95 25.51 -12.78
C THR A 41 12.99 24.76 -14.12
N ALA A 42 13.82 23.73 -14.24
CA ALA A 42 13.82 22.87 -15.42
C ALA A 42 12.84 21.70 -15.24
N PHE A 43 12.19 21.29 -16.32
CA PHE A 43 11.56 19.99 -16.42
C PHE A 43 11.96 19.36 -17.75
N LEU A 44 12.08 18.04 -17.77
CA LEU A 44 12.35 17.24 -18.96
C LEU A 44 11.20 16.25 -19.09
N CYS A 45 10.51 16.20 -20.22
CA CYS A 45 9.43 15.26 -20.47
C CYS A 45 9.69 14.45 -21.75
N GLY A 46 9.46 13.14 -21.65
CA GLY A 46 9.34 12.25 -22.79
C GLY A 46 7.86 12.01 -23.08
N ILE A 47 7.43 12.21 -24.33
CA ILE A 47 6.04 12.03 -24.77
C ILE A 47 6.00 11.23 -26.08
N THR A 48 4.88 10.56 -26.35
CA THR A 48 4.62 9.91 -27.65
C THR A 48 3.86 10.88 -28.54
N GLU A 49 4.44 11.32 -29.67
CA GLU A 49 3.80 12.28 -30.58
C GLU A 49 3.75 11.71 -32.01
N ASN A 50 2.56 11.27 -32.43
CA ASN A 50 2.33 10.50 -33.66
C ASN A 50 3.10 9.15 -33.65
N GLU A 51 2.88 8.33 -32.61
CA GLU A 51 3.52 7.03 -32.36
C GLU A 51 5.06 7.06 -32.14
N LEU A 52 5.71 8.21 -32.35
CA LEU A 52 7.15 8.39 -32.16
C LEU A 52 7.46 9.07 -30.82
N PRO A 53 8.41 8.54 -30.02
CA PRO A 53 8.83 9.19 -28.78
C PRO A 53 9.59 10.49 -29.08
N ARG A 54 9.28 11.54 -28.33
CA ARG A 54 9.96 12.84 -28.39
C ARG A 54 10.30 13.35 -27.00
N ILE A 55 11.45 14.01 -26.91
CA ILE A 55 11.99 14.55 -25.68
C ILE A 55 11.98 16.08 -25.77
N TYR A 56 11.47 16.72 -24.72
CA TYR A 56 11.43 18.18 -24.58
C TYR A 56 11.99 18.58 -23.22
N VAL A 57 12.72 19.69 -23.18
CA VAL A 57 13.25 20.31 -21.96
C VAL A 57 12.69 21.71 -21.85
N GLY A 58 11.84 21.99 -20.87
CA GLY A 58 11.32 23.33 -20.62
C GLY A 58 11.99 23.99 -19.43
N LEU A 59 12.51 25.20 -19.62
CA LEU A 59 12.93 26.07 -18.53
C LEU A 59 11.79 27.04 -18.20
N VAL A 60 11.30 26.98 -16.97
CA VAL A 60 10.22 27.85 -16.47
C VAL A 60 10.81 28.92 -15.55
N SER A 61 10.83 30.17 -16.00
CA SER A 61 11.25 31.32 -15.17
C SER A 61 10.25 31.58 -14.04
N LYS A 62 10.73 32.21 -12.95
CA LYS A 62 9.90 32.82 -11.90
C LYS A 62 8.80 33.76 -12.45
N ASP A 63 9.02 34.37 -13.61
CA ASP A 63 8.02 35.18 -14.33
C ASP A 63 6.92 34.33 -15.03
N ASN A 64 6.88 33.02 -14.80
CA ASN A 64 6.04 32.01 -15.47
C ASN A 64 6.28 31.88 -16.99
N LYS A 65 7.34 32.51 -17.53
CA LYS A 65 7.75 32.36 -18.94
C LYS A 65 8.39 30.99 -19.15
N ILE A 66 7.97 30.29 -20.18
CA ILE A 66 8.42 28.94 -20.53
C ILE A 66 9.31 29.01 -21.77
N PHE A 67 10.45 28.33 -21.74
CA PHE A 67 11.40 28.24 -22.85
C PHE A 67 11.62 26.76 -23.17
N ILE A 68 11.02 26.29 -24.26
CA ILE A 68 11.07 24.88 -24.67
C ILE A 68 12.28 24.66 -25.57
N TYR A 69 13.13 23.72 -25.15
CA TYR A 69 14.28 23.22 -25.89
C TYR A 69 14.01 21.79 -26.34
N THR A 70 14.59 21.41 -27.48
CA THR A 70 14.61 20.04 -28.00
C THR A 70 16.06 19.59 -28.19
N PRO A 71 16.42 18.32 -27.91
CA PRO A 71 17.72 17.80 -28.28
C PRO A 71 17.91 17.86 -29.81
N GLU A 72 19.16 18.03 -30.25
CA GLU A 72 19.52 18.07 -31.68
C GLU A 72 19.09 16.81 -32.45
N LYS A 73 19.03 15.67 -31.75
CA LYS A 73 18.47 14.41 -32.24
C LYS A 73 17.28 14.03 -31.37
N GLN A 74 16.09 14.00 -31.95
CA GLN A 74 14.95 13.29 -31.38
C GLN A 74 15.13 11.77 -31.62
N PRO A 75 14.59 10.89 -30.76
CA PRO A 75 14.62 9.46 -31.02
C PRO A 75 13.78 9.10 -32.23
N VAL A 76 14.30 8.19 -33.06
CA VAL A 76 13.55 7.65 -34.21
C VAL A 76 12.64 6.50 -33.77
N ASP A 77 12.96 5.85 -32.66
CA ASP A 77 12.20 4.74 -32.08
C ASP A 77 12.29 4.69 -30.54
N MET A 78 11.62 3.69 -29.94
CA MET A 78 11.68 3.42 -28.50
C MET A 78 12.98 2.77 -28.02
N THR A 79 13.91 2.36 -28.91
CA THR A 79 15.20 1.73 -28.53
C THR A 79 16.35 2.73 -28.44
N GLU A 80 16.27 3.85 -29.16
CA GLU A 80 17.13 5.02 -29.01
C GLU A 80 16.70 5.91 -27.83
N TYR A 81 15.39 5.98 -27.55
CA TYR A 81 14.82 6.85 -26.52
C TYR A 81 15.55 6.81 -25.15
N PRO A 82 15.85 5.63 -24.55
CA PRO A 82 16.60 5.56 -23.28
C PRO A 82 18.03 6.12 -23.35
N LYS A 83 18.65 6.11 -24.53
CA LYS A 83 20.01 6.65 -24.75
C LYS A 83 19.96 8.17 -24.89
N ILE A 84 19.01 8.67 -25.69
CA ILE A 84 18.86 10.11 -25.93
C ILE A 84 18.36 10.81 -24.67
N ILE A 85 17.45 10.21 -23.89
CA ILE A 85 16.99 10.83 -22.64
C ILE A 85 18.11 10.93 -21.60
N LYS A 86 18.95 9.89 -21.46
CA LYS A 86 20.14 9.94 -20.59
C LYS A 86 21.13 11.04 -21.00
N ASN A 87 21.36 11.19 -22.31
CA ASN A 87 22.20 12.28 -22.83
C ASN A 87 21.56 13.67 -22.63
N THR A 88 20.22 13.76 -22.72
CA THR A 88 19.46 15.00 -22.49
C THR A 88 19.49 15.39 -21.01
N ILE A 89 19.43 14.42 -20.09
CA ILE A 89 19.64 14.66 -18.65
C ILE A 89 21.04 15.25 -18.41
N ALA A 90 22.08 14.66 -19.00
CA ALA A 90 23.45 15.18 -18.90
C ALA A 90 23.61 16.59 -19.48
N ASP A 91 23.00 16.90 -20.64
CA ASP A 91 22.95 18.27 -21.21
C ASP A 91 22.31 19.27 -20.21
N VAL A 92 21.30 18.85 -19.45
CA VAL A 92 20.57 19.69 -18.47
C VAL A 92 21.34 19.83 -17.14
N GLU A 93 22.06 18.79 -16.73
CA GLU A 93 22.98 18.83 -15.60
C GLU A 93 24.21 19.70 -15.89
N GLU A 94 24.70 19.76 -17.13
CA GLU A 94 25.75 20.70 -17.56
C GLU A 94 25.27 22.17 -17.49
N MET A 95 23.97 22.43 -17.73
CA MET A 95 23.35 23.74 -17.43
C MET A 95 23.18 24.00 -15.92
N GLY A 96 23.54 23.04 -15.07
CA GLY A 96 23.56 23.10 -13.61
C GLY A 96 22.36 22.48 -12.91
N PHE A 97 21.34 22.00 -13.64
CA PHE A 97 20.09 21.52 -13.05
C PHE A 97 20.17 20.05 -12.66
N GLN A 98 20.18 19.76 -11.35
CA GLN A 98 19.95 18.42 -10.83
C GLN A 98 18.49 18.00 -11.05
N LEU A 99 18.27 16.99 -11.90
CA LEU A 99 16.95 16.44 -12.20
C LEU A 99 16.59 15.29 -11.25
N SER A 100 15.30 15.16 -10.95
CA SER A 100 14.71 14.03 -10.22
C SER A 100 13.47 13.54 -10.98
N GLU A 101 13.27 12.23 -11.03
CA GLU A 101 12.15 11.61 -11.75
C GLU A 101 10.84 11.78 -10.96
N ILE A 102 9.80 12.27 -11.62
CA ILE A 102 8.45 12.26 -11.06
C ILE A 102 7.83 10.91 -11.39
N ASN A 103 7.56 10.11 -10.36
CA ASN A 103 6.86 8.84 -10.52
C ASN A 103 5.49 9.06 -11.20
N LEU A 104 5.23 8.35 -12.31
CA LEU A 104 3.94 8.37 -13.02
C LEU A 104 3.12 7.09 -12.82
N LYS A 105 3.56 6.15 -11.98
CA LYS A 105 2.89 4.86 -11.69
C LYS A 105 1.66 5.01 -10.77
N TYR A 106 0.85 6.04 -10.98
CA TYR A 106 -0.32 6.37 -10.19
C TYR A 106 -1.64 6.21 -10.96
N SER A 107 -2.77 6.31 -10.26
CA SER A 107 -4.11 6.31 -10.86
C SER A 107 -4.30 7.42 -11.90
N LYS A 108 -5.29 7.26 -12.79
CA LYS A 108 -5.52 8.23 -13.87
C LYS A 108 -5.75 9.65 -13.33
N ALA A 109 -6.57 9.81 -12.29
CA ALA A 109 -6.80 11.12 -11.67
C ALA A 109 -5.50 11.76 -11.12
N LEU A 110 -4.63 11.00 -10.44
CA LEU A 110 -3.42 11.57 -9.84
C LEU A 110 -2.35 11.90 -10.89
N ARG A 111 -2.20 11.07 -11.93
CA ARG A 111 -1.34 11.39 -13.09
C ARG A 111 -1.79 12.68 -13.78
N GLU A 112 -3.10 12.91 -13.94
CA GLU A 112 -3.59 14.15 -14.53
C GLU A 112 -3.24 15.38 -13.68
N VAL A 113 -3.39 15.28 -12.35
CA VAL A 113 -2.99 16.34 -11.40
C VAL A 113 -1.48 16.63 -11.49
N ILE A 114 -0.64 15.60 -11.58
CA ILE A 114 0.81 15.74 -11.75
C ILE A 114 1.14 16.46 -13.06
N ILE A 115 0.57 16.02 -14.19
CA ILE A 115 0.80 16.63 -15.51
C ILE A 115 0.36 18.10 -15.52
N ARG A 116 -0.73 18.46 -14.82
CA ARG A 116 -1.21 19.85 -14.68
C ARG A 116 -0.29 20.75 -13.83
N ASP A 117 0.57 20.23 -12.94
CA ASP A 117 1.61 21.03 -12.25
C ASP A 117 2.85 21.26 -13.14
N VAL A 118 3.10 20.38 -14.11
CA VAL A 118 4.20 20.48 -15.08
C VAL A 118 3.83 21.51 -16.16
N ARG A 119 3.93 22.79 -15.81
CA ARG A 119 3.36 23.96 -16.54
C ARG A 119 3.62 24.09 -18.06
N MET A 120 4.57 23.34 -18.62
CA MET A 120 4.79 23.29 -20.08
C MET A 120 3.90 22.26 -20.79
N LEU A 121 3.43 21.25 -20.07
CA LEU A 121 2.44 20.28 -20.55
C LEU A 121 1.05 20.90 -20.37
N VAL A 122 0.27 20.88 -21.43
CA VAL A 122 -1.03 21.54 -21.51
C VAL A 122 -2.03 20.54 -22.11
N PRO A 123 -3.21 20.32 -21.49
CA PRO A 123 -4.17 19.37 -22.03
C PRO A 123 -4.75 19.88 -23.36
N PRO A 124 -4.96 18.99 -24.36
CA PRO A 124 -5.32 19.38 -25.72
C PRO A 124 -6.61 20.21 -25.77
N GLY A 125 -6.60 21.27 -26.58
CA GLY A 125 -7.76 22.16 -26.77
C GLY A 125 -7.92 23.24 -25.68
N SER A 126 -7.02 23.29 -24.69
CA SER A 126 -6.99 24.41 -23.72
C SER A 126 -6.22 25.64 -24.23
N LEU A 127 -5.40 25.51 -25.28
CA LEU A 127 -4.79 26.64 -26.00
C LEU A 127 -5.84 27.41 -26.83
N LYS A 128 -6.47 28.42 -26.21
CA LYS A 128 -7.37 29.36 -26.89
C LYS A 128 -6.59 30.30 -27.83
N MET A 129 -6.40 29.83 -29.06
CA MET A 129 -5.73 30.50 -30.18
C MET A 129 -6.03 32.01 -30.29
N SER A 130 -5.03 32.85 -30.01
CA SER A 130 -5.05 34.28 -30.33
C SER A 130 -4.55 34.51 -31.75
N THR A 131 -5.44 34.90 -32.66
CA THR A 131 -5.17 34.93 -34.11
C THR A 131 -4.32 36.13 -34.55
N LEU A 132 -3.00 35.91 -34.68
CA LEU A 132 -2.06 36.91 -35.23
C LEU A 132 -1.40 36.49 -36.55
N LYS A 133 -2.21 36.58 -37.61
CA LYS A 133 -1.88 37.19 -38.91
C LYS A 133 -0.42 37.07 -39.42
N ALA A 134 -0.17 36.03 -40.22
CA ALA A 134 1.06 35.92 -41.03
C ALA A 134 1.08 36.89 -42.24
N PRO A 135 2.28 37.33 -42.69
CA PRO A 135 2.52 37.83 -44.05
C PRO A 135 3.14 36.76 -44.97
N SER A 136 3.13 37.02 -46.28
CA SER A 136 3.49 36.06 -47.33
C SER A 136 4.93 36.18 -47.87
N ALA A 137 5.28 35.22 -48.72
CA ALA A 137 6.47 35.03 -49.57
C ALA A 137 6.79 36.22 -50.55
N GLU A 138 7.83 36.25 -51.39
CA GLU A 138 8.72 35.20 -51.97
C GLU A 138 10.11 35.80 -52.42
N PRO A 139 10.89 35.43 -53.50
CA PRO A 139 12.38 35.43 -53.43
C PRO A 139 13.16 36.23 -54.52
N SER A 140 14.50 36.30 -54.39
CA SER A 140 15.53 36.56 -55.44
C SER A 140 16.93 36.39 -54.82
N GLN A 141 17.93 35.66 -55.34
CA GLN A 141 18.68 35.67 -56.62
C GLN A 141 19.95 36.59 -56.67
N GLN A 142 21.10 35.94 -56.90
CA GLN A 142 22.33 36.36 -57.59
C GLN A 142 23.14 37.62 -57.17
N SER A 143 24.43 37.43 -56.85
CA SER A 143 25.59 37.93 -57.66
C SER A 143 26.97 37.55 -57.08
N GLU A 144 27.99 37.51 -57.96
CA GLU A 144 29.42 37.21 -57.68
C GLU A 144 30.32 38.48 -57.91
N PRO A 145 31.63 38.41 -58.26
CA PRO A 145 32.79 38.14 -57.39
C PRO A 145 33.94 39.18 -57.49
N ALA A 146 34.98 39.01 -56.66
CA ALA A 146 36.35 39.53 -56.82
C ALA A 146 37.31 38.58 -56.06
N LYS A 147 38.57 38.26 -56.40
CA LYS A 147 39.58 38.57 -57.44
C LYS A 147 40.93 38.79 -56.71
N ASP A 148 41.89 37.90 -56.92
CA ASP A 148 43.28 38.15 -57.40
C ASP A 148 44.00 36.77 -57.44
N ASP A 149 44.61 36.30 -58.53
CA ASP A 149 45.86 36.72 -59.22
C ASP A 149 47.15 36.37 -58.45
N THR A 150 48.22 35.77 -59.00
CA THR A 150 48.57 35.23 -60.35
C THR A 150 49.64 34.13 -60.10
N ASP A 151 49.55 32.86 -60.54
CA ASP A 151 49.78 32.22 -61.86
C ASP A 151 51.19 32.33 -62.52
N GLN A 152 51.66 31.19 -63.09
CA GLN A 152 52.81 30.97 -64.01
C GLN A 152 54.27 31.32 -63.55
N LYS A 153 55.41 30.66 -63.94
CA LYS A 153 55.83 29.47 -64.73
C LYS A 153 57.00 29.84 -65.69
N THR A 154 58.23 29.38 -65.45
CA THR A 154 59.21 28.95 -66.50
C THR A 154 60.53 28.35 -65.95
N LYS A 155 61.22 27.58 -66.81
CA LYS A 155 62.62 27.07 -66.70
C LYS A 155 63.56 27.98 -67.55
N PRO A 156 64.88 27.69 -67.84
CA PRO A 156 65.78 26.61 -67.39
C PRO A 156 67.25 27.02 -67.03
N GLY A 157 68.05 26.04 -66.57
CA GLY A 157 69.53 26.02 -66.69
C GLY A 157 70.33 26.55 -65.49
N GLN A 158 71.61 26.22 -65.30
CA GLN A 158 72.46 25.18 -65.94
C GLN A 158 73.73 24.97 -65.06
N THR A 159 74.51 23.90 -65.29
CA THR A 159 75.92 23.69 -64.85
C THR A 159 76.23 23.57 -63.34
N ASP A 160 76.34 22.31 -62.90
CA ASP A 160 77.57 21.65 -62.40
C ASP A 160 78.27 22.01 -61.06
N GLU A 161 78.55 20.89 -60.35
CA GLU A 161 79.76 20.54 -59.59
C GLU A 161 80.03 20.93 -58.11
N SER A 162 80.84 20.07 -57.49
CA SER A 162 81.63 20.26 -56.25
C SER A 162 80.92 20.31 -54.89
N LYS A 163 80.43 19.14 -54.44
CA LYS A 163 80.57 18.70 -53.03
C LYS A 163 81.88 17.88 -52.95
N LEU A 164 82.90 18.13 -52.12
CA LEU A 164 83.03 18.54 -50.70
C LEU A 164 83.44 17.33 -49.82
N LYS A 165 84.61 17.42 -49.18
CA LYS A 165 85.17 16.49 -48.13
C LYS A 165 85.53 15.08 -48.65
N GLN A 166 86.37 14.26 -48.00
CA GLN A 166 87.18 14.37 -46.75
C GLN A 166 88.49 13.52 -46.98
N GLU A 167 89.55 13.42 -46.15
CA GLU A 167 89.88 13.75 -44.76
C GLU A 167 91.44 13.67 -44.55
N LYS A 168 91.91 13.92 -43.31
CA LYS A 168 93.23 13.52 -42.72
C LYS A 168 94.46 14.37 -43.12
N LEU A 169 95.36 14.76 -42.21
CA LEU A 169 95.37 14.68 -40.73
C LEU A 169 96.29 15.79 -40.15
N ALA A 170 96.15 16.10 -38.84
CA ALA A 170 97.13 16.69 -37.92
C ALA A 170 97.99 17.91 -38.39
N ALA A 171 97.82 19.12 -37.83
CA ALA A 171 98.28 19.55 -36.49
C ALA A 171 99.84 19.66 -36.39
N GLU A 172 100.45 20.69 -35.78
CA GLU A 172 99.91 21.87 -35.06
C GLU A 172 100.98 23.00 -34.97
N LYS A 173 100.54 24.24 -34.69
CA LYS A 173 101.31 25.36 -34.06
C LYS A 173 102.58 25.93 -34.73
N LYS A 174 102.56 27.27 -34.83
CA LYS A 174 103.71 28.22 -34.72
C LYS A 174 104.83 28.18 -35.77
N ALA A 175 104.84 29.18 -36.66
CA ALA A 175 105.79 30.31 -36.56
C ALA A 175 105.40 31.43 -37.55
N ALA A 176 104.91 32.58 -37.05
CA ALA A 176 104.62 33.77 -37.87
C ALA A 176 105.87 34.64 -38.08
N GLU A 177 107.02 34.00 -38.39
CA GLU A 177 108.35 34.60 -38.21
C GLU A 177 109.37 34.11 -39.26
N ALA A 178 108.89 33.76 -40.47
CA ALA A 178 109.73 33.36 -41.60
C ALA A 178 109.55 34.25 -42.86
N GLU A 179 108.55 35.13 -42.87
CA GLU A 179 108.26 36.01 -44.02
C GLU A 179 109.37 37.05 -44.27
N GLN A 180 110.16 37.38 -43.24
CA GLN A 180 111.38 38.19 -43.36
C GLN A 180 112.61 37.46 -43.92
N LYS A 181 112.60 36.11 -44.07
CA LYS A 181 113.72 35.37 -44.67
C LYS A 181 113.65 35.25 -46.19
N ARG A 182 112.45 35.20 -46.77
CA ARG A 182 112.27 34.97 -48.23
C ARG A 182 112.98 36.03 -49.08
N LEU A 183 113.03 37.28 -48.64
CA LEU A 183 113.70 38.38 -49.36
C LEU A 183 115.24 38.40 -49.24
N GLU A 184 115.83 37.60 -48.33
CA GLU A 184 117.30 37.52 -48.18
C GLU A 184 117.88 36.22 -48.77
N GLU A 185 117.06 35.20 -48.98
CA GLU A 185 117.39 33.99 -49.74
C GLU A 185 117.32 34.23 -51.26
N GLU A 186 116.32 34.99 -51.73
CA GLU A 186 116.13 35.31 -53.16
C GLU A 186 117.30 36.12 -53.77
N LYS A 187 118.05 36.86 -52.94
CA LYS A 187 119.28 37.57 -53.34
C LYS A 187 120.51 36.65 -53.45
N LYS A 188 120.58 35.58 -52.65
CA LYS A 188 121.70 34.62 -52.68
C LYS A 188 121.61 33.66 -53.86
N GLU A 189 120.40 33.35 -54.31
CA GLU A 189 120.19 32.49 -55.48
C GLU A 189 120.65 33.16 -56.80
N GLN A 190 120.53 34.48 -56.91
CA GLN A 190 121.04 35.21 -58.08
C GLN A 190 122.58 35.25 -58.15
N GLU A 191 123.27 35.25 -57.02
CA GLU A 191 124.75 35.13 -56.98
C GLU A 191 125.19 33.68 -57.27
N ARG A 192 124.39 32.67 -56.88
CA ARG A 192 124.67 31.24 -57.18
C ARG A 192 124.69 30.96 -58.69
N ILE A 193 123.71 31.49 -59.42
CA ILE A 193 123.59 31.35 -60.89
C ILE A 193 124.75 32.04 -61.65
N ALA A 194 125.37 33.07 -61.07
CA ALA A 194 126.54 33.72 -61.65
C ALA A 194 127.83 32.86 -61.50
N ALA A 195 127.99 32.14 -60.38
CA ALA A 195 129.14 31.27 -60.14
C ALA A 195 129.12 30.00 -61.01
N GLU A 196 127.93 29.41 -61.22
CA GLU A 196 127.75 28.15 -61.96
C GLU A 196 128.19 28.26 -63.44
N ARG A 197 128.09 29.46 -64.05
CA ARG A 197 128.57 29.71 -65.41
C ARG A 197 130.09 29.71 -65.58
N ILE A 198 130.85 29.99 -64.52
CA ILE A 198 132.32 30.07 -64.59
C ILE A 198 132.94 28.66 -64.46
N ALA A 199 132.32 27.76 -63.68
CA ALA A 199 132.75 26.36 -63.57
C ALA A 199 132.61 25.61 -64.92
N ALA A 200 131.50 25.82 -65.63
CA ALA A 200 131.20 25.16 -66.91
C ALA A 200 132.15 25.51 -68.07
N GLU A 201 132.96 26.56 -67.93
CA GLU A 201 133.99 26.93 -68.92
C GLU A 201 135.31 26.21 -68.63
N THR A 202 135.68 26.02 -67.35
CA THR A 202 136.90 25.30 -66.96
C THR A 202 136.89 23.79 -67.26
N GLU A 203 135.73 23.13 -67.27
CA GLU A 203 135.65 21.71 -67.65
C GLU A 203 135.95 21.46 -69.13
N ARG A 204 135.76 22.48 -70.00
CA ARG A 204 136.01 22.36 -71.44
C ARG A 204 137.50 22.35 -71.80
N GLU A 205 138.35 23.04 -71.04
CA GLU A 205 139.80 22.98 -71.26
C GLU A 205 140.41 21.65 -70.79
N ILE A 206 139.87 21.03 -69.72
CA ILE A 206 140.33 19.73 -69.24
C ILE A 206 139.99 18.63 -70.25
N ALA A 207 138.76 18.63 -70.79
CA ALA A 207 138.33 17.65 -71.80
C ALA A 207 139.15 17.68 -73.10
N ALA A 208 139.79 18.82 -73.43
CA ALA A 208 140.65 18.94 -74.61
C ALA A 208 142.03 18.25 -74.43
N ALA A 209 142.49 18.05 -73.19
CA ALA A 209 143.80 17.48 -72.91
C ALA A 209 143.85 15.94 -73.04
N GLU A 210 142.77 15.24 -72.68
CA GLU A 210 142.74 13.77 -72.69
C GLU A 210 142.70 13.19 -74.11
N GLN A 211 142.00 13.84 -75.05
CA GLN A 211 141.93 13.41 -76.46
C GLN A 211 143.31 13.32 -77.15
N SER A 212 144.30 14.08 -76.68
CA SER A 212 145.68 14.01 -77.18
C SER A 212 146.42 12.72 -76.78
N LYS A 213 145.91 11.97 -75.80
CA LYS A 213 146.60 10.81 -75.20
C LYS A 213 146.10 9.48 -75.79
N ASP A 214 144.80 9.36 -76.01
CA ASP A 214 144.17 8.15 -76.55
C ASP A 214 144.52 7.90 -78.02
N LEU A 215 144.73 8.97 -78.80
CA LEU A 215 145.15 8.88 -80.21
C LEU A 215 146.47 8.13 -80.41
N ALA A 216 147.38 8.17 -79.43
CA ALA A 216 148.62 7.41 -79.45
C ALA A 216 148.40 5.92 -79.12
N ALA A 217 147.47 5.61 -78.22
CA ALA A 217 147.14 4.22 -77.86
C ALA A 217 146.42 3.48 -79.00
N VAL A 218 145.52 4.16 -79.72
CA VAL A 218 144.79 3.59 -80.86
C VAL A 218 145.73 3.11 -81.98
N GLN A 219 146.82 3.84 -82.27
CA GLN A 219 147.76 3.44 -83.32
C GLN A 219 148.49 2.12 -83.01
N ALA A 220 148.75 1.80 -81.74
CA ALA A 220 149.33 0.52 -81.35
C ALA A 220 148.34 -0.67 -81.48
N ALA A 221 147.04 -0.42 -81.27
CA ALA A 221 146.00 -1.45 -81.40
C ALA A 221 145.71 -1.83 -82.87
N ILE A 222 145.88 -0.89 -83.81
CA ILE A 222 145.68 -1.15 -85.26
C ILE A 222 146.69 -2.17 -85.80
N ALA A 223 147.93 -2.16 -85.32
CA ALA A 223 148.95 -3.12 -85.74
C ALA A 223 148.60 -4.56 -85.34
N THR A 224 148.17 -4.78 -84.10
CA THR A 224 147.87 -6.13 -83.55
C THR A 224 146.53 -6.69 -84.02
N THR A 225 145.58 -5.84 -84.44
CA THR A 225 144.30 -6.29 -85.02
C THR A 225 144.43 -6.75 -86.47
N SER A 226 145.31 -6.13 -87.27
CA SER A 226 145.56 -6.49 -88.68
C SER A 226 146.03 -7.95 -88.87
N GLU A 227 146.75 -8.51 -87.90
CA GLU A 227 147.29 -9.87 -87.99
C GLU A 227 146.24 -10.93 -87.63
N ARG A 228 145.41 -10.67 -86.61
CA ARG A 228 144.26 -11.53 -86.27
C ARG A 228 143.21 -11.60 -87.37
N LEU A 229 143.01 -10.52 -88.14
CA LEU A 229 142.03 -10.49 -89.23
C LEU A 229 142.36 -11.50 -90.33
N LYS A 230 143.65 -11.68 -90.66
CA LYS A 230 144.09 -12.65 -91.69
C LYS A 230 143.86 -14.10 -91.27
N GLN A 231 143.99 -14.42 -89.98
CA GLN A 231 143.69 -15.76 -89.48
C GLN A 231 142.17 -16.03 -89.54
N ALA A 232 141.36 -15.11 -89.05
CA ALA A 232 139.90 -15.25 -89.03
C ALA A 232 139.27 -15.39 -90.44
N GLN A 233 139.88 -14.79 -91.47
CA GLN A 233 139.43 -14.91 -92.86
C GLN A 233 139.62 -16.32 -93.46
N ALA A 234 140.43 -17.20 -92.85
CA ALA A 234 140.51 -18.60 -93.25
C ALA A 234 139.34 -19.43 -92.70
N ASP A 235 138.98 -19.21 -91.44
CA ASP A 235 137.98 -20.03 -90.73
C ASP A 235 136.53 -19.77 -91.21
N VAL A 236 136.24 -18.54 -91.66
CA VAL A 236 134.92 -18.15 -92.18
C VAL A 236 134.49 -18.97 -93.41
N ALA A 237 135.44 -19.48 -94.20
CA ALA A 237 135.13 -20.31 -95.36
C ALA A 237 134.53 -21.69 -95.01
N GLY A 238 134.63 -22.13 -93.76
CA GLY A 238 134.04 -23.39 -93.29
C GLY A 238 132.60 -23.29 -92.76
N LEU A 239 132.11 -22.08 -92.46
CA LEU A 239 130.85 -21.89 -91.71
C LEU A 239 129.59 -21.85 -92.59
N SER A 240 129.71 -21.56 -93.89
CA SER A 240 128.56 -21.42 -94.80
C SER A 240 127.80 -22.73 -95.10
N ALA A 241 128.19 -23.84 -94.49
CA ALA A 241 127.47 -25.12 -94.53
C ALA A 241 126.47 -25.28 -93.35
N ILE A 242 126.59 -24.48 -92.28
CA ILE A 242 125.81 -24.64 -91.04
C ILE A 242 124.50 -23.81 -91.06
N ASP A 243 124.48 -22.67 -91.77
CA ASP A 243 123.30 -21.78 -91.85
C ASP A 243 122.03 -22.44 -92.40
N ILE A 244 122.19 -23.43 -93.30
CA ILE A 244 121.06 -24.10 -93.97
C ILE A 244 120.26 -24.97 -92.97
N ASP A 245 120.93 -25.75 -92.13
CA ASP A 245 120.25 -26.57 -91.12
C ASP A 245 119.69 -25.71 -89.99
N HIS A 246 120.35 -24.59 -89.65
CA HIS A 246 119.85 -23.68 -88.62
C HIS A 246 118.54 -22.99 -89.02
N THR A 247 118.40 -22.54 -90.28
CA THR A 247 117.14 -21.97 -90.77
C THR A 247 115.99 -22.98 -90.74
N ARG A 248 116.21 -24.24 -91.12
CA ARG A 248 115.16 -25.28 -91.07
C ARG A 248 114.68 -25.55 -89.63
N HIS A 249 115.60 -25.62 -88.67
CA HIS A 249 115.24 -25.88 -87.27
C HIS A 249 114.49 -24.70 -86.62
N MET A 250 114.75 -23.46 -87.06
CA MET A 250 114.00 -22.27 -86.66
C MET A 250 112.56 -22.28 -87.18
N GLU A 251 112.33 -22.72 -88.43
CA GLU A 251 110.98 -22.83 -89.00
C GLU A 251 110.15 -23.93 -88.30
N GLU A 252 110.75 -25.09 -88.00
CA GLU A 252 110.11 -26.17 -87.23
C GLU A 252 109.69 -25.70 -85.82
N MET A 253 110.57 -24.96 -85.12
CA MET A 253 110.25 -24.37 -83.81
C MET A 253 109.16 -23.29 -83.89
N ALA A 254 109.15 -22.47 -84.95
CA ALA A 254 108.11 -21.46 -85.17
C ALA A 254 106.74 -22.09 -85.50
N ALA A 255 106.72 -23.25 -86.17
CA ALA A 255 105.50 -24.03 -86.40
C ALA A 255 104.98 -24.66 -85.09
N ALA A 256 105.86 -25.28 -84.30
CA ALA A 256 105.52 -25.86 -83.00
C ALA A 256 104.98 -24.80 -82.02
N GLY A 257 105.60 -23.63 -81.95
CA GLY A 257 105.13 -22.51 -81.12
C GLY A 257 103.73 -22.01 -81.50
N LYS A 258 103.39 -21.99 -82.80
CA LYS A 258 102.03 -21.65 -83.28
C LYS A 258 101.01 -22.74 -82.94
N ALA A 259 101.39 -24.02 -82.95
CA ALA A 259 100.52 -25.11 -82.52
C ALA A 259 100.23 -25.01 -81.00
N ALA A 260 101.26 -24.92 -80.17
CA ALA A 260 101.13 -24.79 -78.72
C ALA A 260 100.35 -23.52 -78.31
N SER A 261 100.56 -22.39 -79.00
CA SER A 261 99.78 -21.17 -78.77
C SER A 261 98.29 -21.34 -79.12
N LYS A 262 97.94 -22.21 -80.06
CA LYS A 262 96.55 -22.51 -80.42
C LYS A 262 95.90 -23.44 -79.39
N GLU A 263 96.63 -24.45 -78.92
CA GLU A 263 96.17 -25.36 -77.86
C GLU A 263 95.95 -24.62 -76.54
N LEU A 264 96.87 -23.73 -76.15
CA LEU A 264 96.69 -22.84 -75.00
C LEU A 264 95.46 -21.95 -75.15
N ALA A 265 95.22 -21.36 -76.32
CA ALA A 265 94.03 -20.55 -76.57
C ALA A 265 92.73 -21.36 -76.44
N THR A 266 92.70 -22.62 -76.88
CA THR A 266 91.53 -23.50 -76.66
C THR A 266 91.36 -23.87 -75.19
N ILE A 267 92.43 -24.16 -74.45
CA ILE A 267 92.37 -24.49 -73.02
C ILE A 267 91.93 -23.28 -72.20
N THR A 268 92.36 -22.05 -72.54
CA THR A 268 91.86 -20.82 -71.92
C THR A 268 90.36 -20.63 -72.17
N ALA A 269 89.89 -20.82 -73.40
CA ALA A 269 88.46 -20.71 -73.72
C ALA A 269 87.61 -21.80 -73.02
N GLU A 270 88.14 -23.00 -72.83
CA GLU A 270 87.48 -24.05 -72.05
C GLU A 270 87.45 -23.73 -70.55
N LEU A 271 88.53 -23.16 -69.98
CA LEU A 271 88.55 -22.68 -68.59
C LEU A 271 87.57 -21.52 -68.36
N GLU A 272 87.51 -20.54 -69.27
CA GLU A 272 86.53 -19.44 -69.20
C GLU A 272 85.09 -19.97 -69.30
N ARG A 273 84.85 -20.95 -70.17
CA ARG A 273 83.54 -21.62 -70.28
C ARG A 273 83.16 -22.39 -69.00
N LEU A 274 84.12 -23.10 -68.39
CA LEU A 274 83.88 -23.82 -67.13
C LEU A 274 83.62 -22.86 -65.98
N LEU A 275 84.37 -21.76 -65.88
CA LEU A 275 84.14 -20.72 -64.88
C LEU A 275 82.75 -20.08 -65.03
N ALA A 276 82.35 -19.76 -66.27
CA ALA A 276 80.99 -19.26 -66.56
C ALA A 276 79.91 -20.27 -66.14
N ALA A 277 80.08 -21.56 -66.46
CA ALA A 277 79.15 -22.61 -66.06
C ALA A 277 79.07 -22.79 -64.53
N THR A 278 80.19 -22.68 -63.80
CA THR A 278 80.17 -22.73 -62.33
C THR A 278 79.50 -21.50 -61.71
N ALA A 279 79.64 -20.32 -62.31
CA ALA A 279 78.94 -19.11 -61.86
C ALA A 279 77.43 -19.19 -62.11
N GLU A 280 77.01 -19.75 -63.24
CA GLU A 280 75.59 -20.04 -63.52
C GLU A 280 75.02 -21.07 -62.54
N GLN A 281 75.76 -22.15 -62.26
CA GLN A 281 75.37 -23.15 -61.25
C GLN A 281 75.27 -22.55 -59.84
N GLN A 282 76.19 -21.68 -59.43
CA GLN A 282 76.11 -20.95 -58.16
C GLN A 282 74.88 -20.03 -58.11
N ARG A 283 74.54 -19.35 -59.23
CA ARG A 283 73.32 -18.53 -59.29
C ARG A 283 72.07 -19.38 -59.09
N LEU A 284 71.97 -20.51 -59.79
CA LEU A 284 70.85 -21.45 -59.65
C LEU A 284 70.73 -22.06 -58.25
N ILE A 285 71.86 -22.29 -57.55
CA ILE A 285 71.85 -22.68 -56.14
C ILE A 285 71.28 -21.56 -55.28
N SER A 286 71.75 -20.32 -55.41
CA SER A 286 71.22 -19.19 -54.61
C SER A 286 69.74 -18.88 -54.89
N GLU A 287 69.29 -19.04 -56.14
CA GLU A 287 67.90 -18.85 -56.56
C GLU A 287 67.00 -19.96 -55.98
N ARG A 288 67.51 -21.20 -55.91
CA ARG A 288 66.88 -22.30 -55.18
C ARG A 288 66.83 -22.03 -53.66
N GLU A 289 67.92 -21.64 -53.03
CA GLU A 289 67.98 -21.36 -51.59
C GLU A 289 66.99 -20.26 -51.18
N ILE A 290 66.84 -19.20 -51.97
CA ILE A 290 65.85 -18.14 -51.76
C ILE A 290 64.42 -18.70 -51.86
N SER A 291 64.11 -19.50 -52.89
CA SER A 291 62.77 -20.10 -53.04
C SER A 291 62.43 -21.12 -51.95
N GLU A 292 63.41 -21.88 -51.44
CA GLU A 292 63.22 -22.78 -50.30
C GLU A 292 63.01 -22.01 -48.98
N GLN A 293 63.71 -20.87 -48.78
CA GLN A 293 63.47 -19.96 -47.65
C GLN A 293 62.07 -19.33 -47.71
N GLU A 294 61.65 -18.80 -48.86
CA GLU A 294 60.30 -18.26 -49.06
C GLU A 294 59.20 -19.30 -48.77
N LEU A 295 59.42 -20.57 -49.15
CA LEU A 295 58.46 -21.64 -48.94
C LEU A 295 58.43 -22.09 -47.47
N ALA A 296 59.58 -22.09 -46.79
CA ALA A 296 59.66 -22.32 -45.35
C ALA A 296 58.95 -21.20 -44.55
N GLU A 297 59.14 -19.93 -44.91
CA GLU A 297 58.43 -18.80 -44.28
C GLU A 297 56.91 -18.89 -44.47
N LYS A 298 56.44 -19.25 -45.67
CA LYS A 298 55.02 -19.47 -45.95
C LYS A 298 54.44 -20.65 -45.15
N LEU A 299 55.21 -21.71 -44.90
CA LEU A 299 54.82 -22.83 -44.04
C LEU A 299 54.79 -22.46 -42.55
N GLU A 300 55.75 -21.67 -42.06
CA GLU A 300 55.74 -21.12 -40.71
C GLU A 300 54.51 -20.21 -40.50
N ALA A 301 54.23 -19.31 -41.43
CA ALA A 301 53.05 -18.44 -41.41
C ALA A 301 51.75 -19.26 -41.33
N ALA A 302 51.55 -20.22 -42.24
CA ALA A 302 50.39 -21.11 -42.23
C ALA A 302 50.26 -21.91 -40.92
N ARG A 303 51.38 -22.36 -40.32
CA ARG A 303 51.38 -23.01 -39.00
C ARG A 303 50.97 -22.07 -37.88
N THR A 304 51.33 -20.78 -37.92
CA THR A 304 50.87 -19.80 -36.93
C THR A 304 49.39 -19.48 -37.08
N GLU A 305 48.88 -19.34 -38.31
CA GLU A 305 47.47 -19.12 -38.59
C GLU A 305 46.60 -20.30 -38.13
N LEU A 306 47.02 -21.53 -38.40
CA LEU A 306 46.32 -22.73 -37.97
C LEU A 306 46.34 -22.89 -36.44
N LYS A 307 47.44 -22.52 -35.77
CA LYS A 307 47.49 -22.42 -34.30
C LYS A 307 46.49 -21.38 -33.77
N HIS A 308 46.37 -20.22 -34.41
CA HIS A 308 45.46 -19.16 -33.99
C HIS A 308 43.99 -19.59 -34.14
N LYS A 309 43.61 -20.13 -35.30
CA LYS A 309 42.28 -20.73 -35.54
C LYS A 309 41.97 -21.88 -34.58
N GLY A 310 43.00 -22.65 -34.21
CA GLY A 310 42.90 -23.69 -33.19
C GLY A 310 42.69 -23.17 -31.76
N VAL A 311 42.96 -21.89 -31.48
CA VAL A 311 42.59 -21.19 -30.22
C VAL A 311 41.18 -20.62 -30.33
N GLU A 312 40.86 -19.91 -31.42
CA GLU A 312 39.51 -19.37 -31.68
C GLU A 312 38.43 -20.45 -31.58
N LEU A 313 38.69 -21.65 -32.14
CA LEU A 313 37.76 -22.79 -32.05
C LEU A 313 37.54 -23.26 -30.60
N ARG A 314 38.57 -23.19 -29.74
CA ARG A 314 38.47 -23.56 -28.31
C ARG A 314 37.73 -22.49 -27.50
N GLU A 315 37.94 -21.22 -27.81
CA GLU A 315 37.20 -20.11 -27.20
C GLU A 315 35.71 -20.17 -27.60
N LEU A 316 35.39 -20.45 -28.85
CA LEU A 316 34.03 -20.69 -29.32
C LEU A 316 33.38 -21.93 -28.65
N GLN A 317 34.15 -23.01 -28.43
CA GLN A 317 33.67 -24.17 -27.67
C GLN A 317 33.43 -23.86 -26.19
N GLN A 318 34.26 -23.03 -25.56
CA GLN A 318 34.06 -22.56 -24.19
C GLN A 318 32.80 -21.69 -24.09
N LEU A 319 32.64 -20.69 -24.96
CA LEU A 319 31.45 -19.84 -25.01
C LEU A 319 30.16 -20.63 -25.29
N ALA A 320 30.22 -21.68 -26.12
CA ALA A 320 29.09 -22.58 -26.35
C ALA A 320 28.76 -23.42 -25.10
N ALA A 321 29.76 -23.90 -24.36
CA ALA A 321 29.57 -24.64 -23.12
C ALA A 321 29.05 -23.76 -21.98
N GLU A 322 29.58 -22.54 -21.83
CA GLU A 322 29.09 -21.53 -20.87
C GLU A 322 27.64 -21.14 -21.17
N LYS A 323 27.30 -20.91 -22.45
CA LYS A 323 25.91 -20.65 -22.85
C LYS A 323 24.99 -21.83 -22.54
N ALA A 324 25.41 -23.07 -22.80
CA ALA A 324 24.62 -24.25 -22.47
C ALA A 324 24.43 -24.45 -20.95
N ALA A 325 25.45 -24.12 -20.15
CA ALA A 325 25.35 -24.13 -18.69
C ALA A 325 24.39 -23.03 -18.19
N ALA A 326 24.47 -21.81 -18.74
CA ALA A 326 23.54 -20.73 -18.41
C ALA A 326 22.09 -21.05 -18.82
N GLU A 327 21.87 -21.70 -19.97
CA GLU A 327 20.55 -22.16 -20.42
C GLU A 327 19.99 -23.26 -19.48
N GLN A 328 20.85 -24.13 -18.91
CA GLN A 328 20.44 -25.09 -17.88
C GLN A 328 20.12 -24.44 -16.53
N VAL A 329 20.90 -23.46 -16.07
CA VAL A 329 20.62 -22.73 -14.81
C VAL A 329 19.30 -21.97 -14.94
N ALA A 330 19.09 -21.22 -16.03
CA ALA A 330 17.83 -20.53 -16.28
C ALA A 330 16.63 -21.51 -16.33
N ALA A 331 16.79 -22.68 -16.94
CA ALA A 331 15.74 -23.71 -16.95
C ALA A 331 15.43 -24.27 -15.55
N GLN A 332 16.43 -24.39 -14.67
CA GLN A 332 16.22 -24.78 -13.27
C GLN A 332 15.53 -23.67 -12.47
N GLU A 333 15.90 -22.41 -12.65
CA GLU A 333 15.25 -21.25 -12.03
C GLU A 333 13.78 -21.14 -12.47
N PHE A 334 13.48 -21.27 -13.77
CA PHE A 334 12.09 -21.28 -14.25
C PHE A 334 11.29 -22.46 -13.68
N ALA A 335 11.89 -23.65 -13.54
CA ALA A 335 11.22 -24.79 -12.92
C ALA A 335 10.92 -24.57 -11.42
N ALA A 336 11.86 -23.98 -10.68
CA ALA A 336 11.66 -23.63 -9.27
C ALA A 336 10.59 -22.55 -9.07
N ILE A 337 10.59 -21.50 -9.92
CA ILE A 337 9.57 -20.44 -9.91
C ILE A 337 8.19 -21.03 -10.23
N THR A 338 8.10 -21.95 -11.20
CA THR A 338 6.84 -22.62 -11.54
C THR A 338 6.31 -23.46 -10.37
N ALA A 339 7.18 -24.22 -9.69
CA ALA A 339 6.79 -25.03 -8.54
C ALA A 339 6.31 -24.19 -7.34
N GLU A 340 6.95 -23.06 -7.05
CA GLU A 340 6.48 -22.16 -5.99
C GLU A 340 5.17 -21.44 -6.38
N LEU A 341 4.96 -21.14 -7.66
CA LEU A 341 3.68 -20.60 -8.15
C LEU A 341 2.54 -21.62 -7.99
N GLU A 342 2.78 -22.89 -8.32
CA GLU A 342 1.83 -23.98 -8.01
C GLU A 342 1.56 -24.12 -6.51
N ARG A 343 2.60 -24.01 -5.66
CA ARG A 343 2.46 -24.04 -4.20
C ARG A 343 1.62 -22.88 -3.66
N LEU A 344 1.83 -21.67 -4.19
CA LEU A 344 1.05 -20.48 -3.84
C LEU A 344 -0.40 -20.56 -4.33
N MET A 345 -0.67 -21.19 -5.48
CA MET A 345 -2.04 -21.47 -5.93
C MET A 345 -2.75 -22.46 -4.99
N SER A 346 -2.06 -23.50 -4.51
CA SER A 346 -2.63 -24.43 -3.52
C SER A 346 -3.07 -23.68 -2.26
N ILE A 347 -2.17 -22.87 -1.69
CA ILE A 347 -2.44 -22.02 -0.51
C ILE A 347 -3.60 -21.05 -0.77
N SER A 348 -3.68 -20.43 -1.95
CA SER A 348 -4.83 -19.58 -2.31
C SER A 348 -6.15 -20.35 -2.27
N THR A 349 -6.18 -21.56 -2.85
CA THR A 349 -7.39 -22.40 -2.83
C THR A 349 -7.72 -23.00 -1.46
N GLU A 350 -6.72 -23.17 -0.58
CA GLU A 350 -6.90 -23.56 0.82
C GLU A 350 -7.51 -22.39 1.62
N HIS A 351 -6.97 -21.17 1.47
CA HIS A 351 -7.53 -19.95 2.06
C HIS A 351 -8.94 -19.61 1.55
N GLU A 352 -9.24 -19.85 0.27
CA GLU A 352 -10.60 -19.70 -0.28
C GLU A 352 -11.59 -20.69 0.35
N GLN A 353 -11.15 -21.92 0.64
CA GLN A 353 -11.95 -22.92 1.37
C GLN A 353 -12.16 -22.51 2.84
N GLU A 354 -11.10 -22.12 3.56
CA GLU A 354 -11.22 -21.61 4.94
C GLU A 354 -12.15 -20.38 5.02
N PHE A 355 -12.09 -19.48 4.04
CA PHE A 355 -12.98 -18.31 3.96
C PHE A 355 -14.44 -18.70 3.71
N HIS A 356 -14.70 -19.70 2.86
CA HIS A 356 -16.05 -20.23 2.66
C HIS A 356 -16.60 -20.96 3.90
N GLU A 357 -15.76 -21.72 4.62
CA GLU A 357 -16.15 -22.32 5.90
C GLU A 357 -16.43 -21.25 6.97
N TYR A 358 -15.60 -20.20 7.05
CA TYR A 358 -15.81 -19.08 7.96
C TYR A 358 -17.12 -18.33 7.66
N SER A 359 -17.38 -17.99 6.40
CA SER A 359 -18.61 -17.31 5.99
C SER A 359 -19.87 -18.16 6.23
N SER A 360 -19.77 -19.48 6.04
CA SER A 360 -20.83 -20.43 6.40
C SER A 360 -21.10 -20.47 7.92
N ALA A 361 -20.04 -20.49 8.73
CA ALA A 361 -20.15 -20.43 10.19
C ALA A 361 -20.72 -19.09 10.68
N GLU A 362 -20.34 -17.96 10.06
CA GLU A 362 -20.91 -16.64 10.35
C GLU A 362 -22.41 -16.59 10.04
N GLN A 363 -22.85 -17.13 8.90
CA GLN A 363 -24.27 -17.23 8.55
C GLN A 363 -25.04 -18.10 9.58
N ALA A 364 -24.49 -19.24 10.00
CA ALA A 364 -25.11 -20.09 11.02
C ALA A 364 -25.20 -19.40 12.40
N ILE A 365 -24.22 -18.57 12.76
CA ILE A 365 -24.25 -17.75 13.98
C ILE A 365 -25.32 -16.64 13.86
N LEU A 366 -25.45 -15.99 12.70
CA LEU A 366 -26.48 -14.98 12.46
C LEU A 366 -27.90 -15.58 12.52
N GLU A 367 -28.10 -16.80 12.00
CA GLU A 367 -29.37 -17.53 12.12
C GLU A 367 -29.70 -17.86 13.59
N GLN A 368 -28.73 -18.37 14.37
CA GLN A 368 -28.91 -18.60 15.82
C GLN A 368 -29.20 -17.29 16.58
N VAL A 369 -28.56 -16.18 16.22
CA VAL A 369 -28.84 -14.87 16.82
C VAL A 369 -30.24 -14.36 16.46
N ALA A 370 -30.75 -14.68 15.27
CA ALA A 370 -32.13 -14.38 14.89
C ALA A 370 -33.15 -15.24 15.67
N GLU A 371 -32.90 -16.53 15.83
CA GLU A 371 -33.75 -17.43 16.64
C GLU A 371 -33.80 -16.98 18.11
N VAL A 372 -32.64 -16.68 18.72
CA VAL A 372 -32.55 -16.17 20.10
C VAL A 372 -33.26 -14.82 20.26
N ARG A 373 -33.21 -13.93 19.25
CA ARG A 373 -33.98 -12.67 19.27
C ARG A 373 -35.49 -12.93 19.23
N ALA A 374 -35.96 -13.84 18.38
CA ALA A 374 -37.38 -14.20 18.30
C ALA A 374 -37.90 -14.80 19.62
N GLU A 375 -37.11 -15.64 20.29
CA GLU A 375 -37.46 -16.18 21.60
C GLU A 375 -37.43 -15.10 22.71
N ILE A 376 -36.49 -14.15 22.67
CA ILE A 376 -36.51 -12.98 23.56
C ILE A 376 -37.78 -12.15 23.35
N GLU A 377 -38.16 -11.86 22.10
CA GLU A 377 -39.40 -11.12 21.80
C GLU A 377 -40.63 -11.88 22.31
N ARG A 378 -40.72 -13.20 22.06
CA ARG A 378 -41.77 -14.07 22.59
C ARG A 378 -41.87 -14.00 24.11
N LEU A 379 -40.74 -14.10 24.82
CA LEU A 379 -40.68 -14.00 26.27
C LEU A 379 -41.02 -12.59 26.79
N THR A 380 -40.69 -11.52 26.06
CA THR A 380 -41.13 -10.16 26.46
C THR A 380 -42.65 -9.97 26.31
N ALA A 381 -43.26 -10.56 25.28
CA ALA A 381 -44.73 -10.56 25.13
C ALA A 381 -45.41 -11.38 26.24
N GLU A 382 -44.89 -12.57 26.55
CA GLU A 382 -45.39 -13.42 27.65
C GLU A 382 -45.30 -12.71 29.01
N ASN A 383 -44.19 -12.01 29.28
CA ASN A 383 -44.05 -11.20 30.49
C ASN A 383 -45.01 -10.00 30.54
N ALA A 384 -45.33 -9.37 29.41
CA ALA A 384 -46.30 -8.29 29.34
C ALA A 384 -47.74 -8.77 29.60
N GLU A 385 -48.10 -9.96 29.11
CA GLU A 385 -49.38 -10.62 29.43
C GLU A 385 -49.46 -10.96 30.93
N ILE A 386 -48.38 -11.50 31.51
CA ILE A 386 -48.29 -11.75 32.96
C ILE A 386 -48.45 -10.44 33.77
N GLU A 387 -47.85 -9.33 33.35
CA GLU A 387 -48.03 -8.03 34.03
C GLU A 387 -49.49 -7.51 33.91
N GLN A 388 -50.14 -7.73 32.77
CA GLN A 388 -51.55 -7.39 32.57
C GLN A 388 -52.46 -8.25 33.46
N LEU A 389 -52.25 -9.56 33.53
CA LEU A 389 -52.99 -10.47 34.41
C LEU A 389 -52.77 -10.15 35.90
N GLN A 390 -51.57 -9.69 36.29
CA GLN A 390 -51.31 -9.21 37.65
C GLN A 390 -52.07 -7.91 37.97
N LYS A 391 -52.18 -6.99 37.01
CA LYS A 391 -52.99 -5.76 37.15
C LYS A 391 -54.48 -6.09 37.29
N GLU A 392 -55.01 -6.94 36.40
CA GLU A 392 -56.41 -7.39 36.46
C GLU A 392 -56.73 -8.10 37.78
N LYS A 393 -55.85 -9.00 38.24
CA LYS A 393 -55.97 -9.63 39.57
C LYS A 393 -55.98 -8.62 40.70
N ALA A 394 -55.11 -7.60 40.66
CA ALA A 394 -55.06 -6.55 41.67
C ALA A 394 -56.32 -5.66 41.66
N ASP A 395 -56.92 -5.41 40.50
CA ASP A 395 -58.18 -4.66 40.39
C ASP A 395 -59.42 -5.49 40.79
N LEU A 396 -59.42 -6.80 40.53
CA LEU A 396 -60.41 -7.75 41.07
C LEU A 396 -60.30 -7.89 42.60
N GLU A 397 -59.09 -7.91 43.16
CA GLU A 397 -58.88 -7.89 44.61
C GLU A 397 -59.34 -6.58 45.24
N ARG A 398 -59.19 -5.44 44.55
CA ARG A 398 -59.74 -4.14 44.97
C ARG A 398 -61.27 -4.10 44.89
N SER A 399 -61.90 -4.63 43.84
CA SER A 399 -63.37 -4.65 43.74
C SER A 399 -63.98 -5.58 44.79
N ALA A 400 -63.42 -6.78 44.97
CA ALA A 400 -63.86 -7.72 46.02
C ALA A 400 -63.64 -7.14 47.43
N SER A 401 -62.57 -6.38 47.66
CA SER A 401 -62.34 -5.69 48.94
C SER A 401 -63.41 -4.62 49.21
N ARG A 402 -63.80 -3.83 48.20
CA ARG A 402 -64.90 -2.85 48.31
C ARG A 402 -66.24 -3.52 48.57
N GLU A 403 -66.56 -4.60 47.85
CA GLU A 403 -67.79 -5.36 48.07
C GLU A 403 -67.85 -5.95 49.49
N ILE A 404 -66.70 -6.43 50.02
CA ILE A 404 -66.59 -6.87 51.41
C ILE A 404 -66.75 -5.71 52.41
N GLU A 405 -66.26 -4.51 52.11
CA GLU A 405 -66.45 -3.31 52.95
C GLU A 405 -67.91 -2.81 52.91
N GLU A 406 -68.55 -2.80 51.74
CA GLU A 406 -69.97 -2.46 51.56
C GLU A 406 -70.89 -3.46 52.29
N LEU A 407 -70.63 -4.77 52.14
CA LEU A 407 -71.36 -5.81 52.88
C LEU A 407 -71.13 -5.72 54.40
N ARG A 408 -69.93 -5.33 54.85
CA ARG A 408 -69.67 -5.06 56.28
C ARG A 408 -70.44 -3.84 56.78
N ALA A 409 -70.47 -2.75 56.01
CA ALA A 409 -71.21 -1.55 56.36
C ALA A 409 -72.74 -1.82 56.41
N GLU A 410 -73.28 -2.62 55.49
CA GLU A 410 -74.70 -3.02 55.54
C GLU A 410 -74.98 -3.98 56.70
N ILE A 411 -74.07 -4.93 57.01
CA ILE A 411 -74.18 -5.77 58.22
C ILE A 411 -74.16 -4.91 59.49
N GLU A 412 -73.28 -3.91 59.58
CA GLU A 412 -73.20 -3.00 60.71
C GLU A 412 -74.49 -2.17 60.84
N ARG A 413 -74.97 -1.59 59.73
CA ARG A 413 -76.24 -0.86 59.63
C ARG A 413 -77.45 -1.71 60.03
N LEU A 414 -77.54 -2.96 59.55
CA LEU A 414 -78.58 -3.91 59.95
C LEU A 414 -78.46 -4.32 61.41
N SER A 415 -77.23 -4.40 61.96
CA SER A 415 -77.02 -4.67 63.39
C SER A 415 -77.45 -3.49 64.26
N ALA A 416 -77.13 -2.26 63.85
CA ALA A 416 -77.56 -1.03 64.50
C ALA A 416 -79.09 -0.92 64.49
N LYS A 417 -79.72 -1.08 63.32
CA LYS A 417 -81.18 -1.12 63.21
C LYS A 417 -81.79 -2.22 64.09
N LYS A 418 -81.21 -3.43 64.12
CA LYS A 418 -81.67 -4.50 65.01
C LYS A 418 -81.57 -4.11 66.49
N THR A 419 -80.55 -3.35 66.89
CA THR A 419 -80.48 -2.82 68.27
C THR A 419 -81.49 -1.70 68.53
N GLU A 420 -81.84 -0.87 67.54
CA GLU A 420 -82.93 0.11 67.65
C GLU A 420 -84.30 -0.59 67.75
N ASP A 421 -84.57 -1.58 66.90
CA ASP A 421 -85.78 -2.42 66.91
C ASP A 421 -85.90 -3.18 68.25
N LEU A 422 -84.80 -3.68 68.81
CA LEU A 422 -84.76 -4.31 70.14
C LEU A 422 -85.01 -3.30 71.27
N GLN A 423 -84.39 -2.11 71.24
CA GLN A 423 -84.68 -1.06 72.22
C GLN A 423 -86.13 -0.56 72.13
N PHE A 424 -86.73 -0.56 70.94
CA PHE A 424 -88.15 -0.27 70.75
C PHE A 424 -89.02 -1.37 71.37
N LEU A 425 -88.69 -2.64 71.16
CA LEU A 425 -89.33 -3.78 71.80
C LEU A 425 -89.20 -3.74 73.33
N GLU A 426 -88.03 -3.42 73.89
CA GLU A 426 -87.83 -3.25 75.33
C GLU A 426 -88.69 -2.11 75.89
N LYS A 427 -88.76 -0.96 75.19
CA LYS A 427 -89.65 0.16 75.57
C LYS A 427 -91.12 -0.23 75.48
N MET A 428 -91.52 -1.02 74.48
CA MET A 428 -92.89 -1.52 74.32
C MET A 428 -93.26 -2.50 75.43
N ILE A 429 -92.37 -3.45 75.77
CA ILE A 429 -92.55 -4.40 76.88
C ILE A 429 -92.57 -3.66 78.23
N ALA A 430 -91.74 -2.63 78.42
CA ALA A 430 -91.76 -1.81 79.63
C ALA A 430 -93.06 -0.98 79.75
N LEU A 431 -93.58 -0.46 78.63
CA LEU A 431 -94.87 0.23 78.57
C LEU A 431 -96.03 -0.73 78.86
N GLU A 432 -96.03 -1.91 78.22
CA GLU A 432 -97.03 -2.97 78.46
C GLU A 432 -96.99 -3.44 79.92
N SER A 433 -95.80 -3.62 80.50
CA SER A 433 -95.60 -3.91 81.92
C SER A 433 -96.11 -2.79 82.84
N SER A 434 -95.93 -1.52 82.46
CA SER A 434 -96.55 -0.39 83.17
C SER A 434 -98.06 -0.51 83.13
N THR A 435 -98.66 -0.66 81.94
CA THR A 435 -100.12 -0.78 81.81
C THR A 435 -100.69 -2.02 82.51
N ALA A 436 -99.91 -3.10 82.64
CA ALA A 436 -100.29 -4.27 83.42
C ALA A 436 -100.26 -3.98 84.94
N ASN A 437 -99.28 -3.23 85.43
CA ASN A 437 -99.25 -2.74 86.81
C ASN A 437 -100.41 -1.75 87.09
N ASP A 438 -100.64 -0.80 86.19
CA ASP A 438 -101.75 0.18 86.28
C ASP A 438 -103.11 -0.55 86.28
N LEU A 439 -103.26 -1.60 85.45
CA LEU A 439 -104.45 -2.45 85.42
C LEU A 439 -104.58 -3.27 86.72
N GLN A 440 -103.49 -3.81 87.26
CA GLN A 440 -103.49 -4.54 88.53
C GLN A 440 -103.84 -3.62 89.72
N GLU A 441 -103.37 -2.37 89.73
CA GLU A 441 -103.78 -1.36 90.71
C GLU A 441 -105.26 -0.98 90.55
N SER A 442 -105.76 -0.87 89.30
CA SER A 442 -107.20 -0.68 89.05
C SER A 442 -108.06 -1.86 89.55
N LEU A 443 -107.51 -3.09 89.53
CA LEU A 443 -108.18 -4.28 90.05
C LEU A 443 -108.18 -4.31 91.58
N THR A 444 -107.10 -3.93 92.26
CA THR A 444 -107.09 -3.84 93.74
C THR A 444 -107.98 -2.70 94.25
N LEU A 445 -108.03 -1.57 93.55
CA LEU A 445 -109.03 -0.51 93.77
C LEU A 445 -110.47 -1.03 93.59
N ARG A 446 -110.71 -1.87 92.58
CA ARG A 446 -112.02 -2.48 92.36
C ARG A 446 -112.40 -3.49 93.45
N GLU A 447 -111.45 -4.27 93.96
CA GLU A 447 -111.66 -5.16 95.11
C GLU A 447 -111.95 -4.38 96.42
N GLN A 448 -111.31 -3.23 96.61
CA GLN A 448 -111.61 -2.33 97.73
C GLN A 448 -113.04 -1.77 97.62
N LEU A 449 -113.42 -1.28 96.44
CA LEU A 449 -114.79 -0.83 96.15
C LEU A 449 -115.85 -1.92 96.38
N THR A 450 -115.57 -3.19 96.02
CA THR A 450 -116.52 -4.28 96.32
C THR A 450 -116.66 -4.52 97.83
N LYS A 451 -115.59 -4.39 98.61
CA LYS A 451 -115.66 -4.51 100.08
C LYS A 451 -116.43 -3.36 100.71
N GLU A 452 -116.24 -2.12 100.25
CA GLU A 452 -117.05 -0.98 100.68
C GLU A 452 -118.54 -1.17 100.36
N THR A 453 -118.90 -1.80 99.23
CA THR A 453 -120.30 -2.15 98.95
C THR A 453 -120.84 -3.28 99.83
N GLU A 454 -120.04 -4.32 100.13
CA GLU A 454 -120.43 -5.39 101.06
C GLU A 454 -120.61 -4.86 102.50
N GLU A 455 -119.77 -3.94 102.94
CA GLU A 455 -119.92 -3.25 104.24
C GLU A 455 -121.17 -2.36 104.28
N GLN A 456 -121.51 -1.66 103.18
CA GLN A 456 -122.76 -0.90 103.08
C GLN A 456 -124.00 -1.79 103.07
N GLU A 457 -123.97 -2.96 102.42
CA GLU A 457 -125.08 -3.93 102.47
C GLU A 457 -125.25 -4.52 103.88
N GLN A 458 -124.16 -4.85 104.58
CA GLN A 458 -124.23 -5.28 105.98
C GLN A 458 -124.83 -4.21 106.90
N LEU A 459 -124.45 -2.93 106.71
CA LEU A 459 -125.02 -1.80 107.44
C LEU A 459 -126.54 -1.63 107.17
N ILE A 460 -127.01 -1.94 105.95
CA ILE A 460 -128.43 -1.92 105.60
C ILE A 460 -129.19 -3.09 106.27
N VAL A 461 -128.59 -4.28 106.35
CA VAL A 461 -129.16 -5.46 107.04
C VAL A 461 -129.26 -5.21 108.55
N GLU A 462 -128.23 -4.66 109.18
CA GLU A 462 -128.26 -4.31 110.61
C GLU A 462 -129.38 -3.28 110.89
N LYS A 463 -129.43 -2.22 110.08
CA LYS A 463 -130.41 -1.14 110.21
C LYS A 463 -131.86 -1.57 109.96
N THR A 464 -132.10 -2.57 109.11
CA THR A 464 -133.43 -3.16 108.92
C THR A 464 -133.82 -4.08 110.08
N SER A 465 -132.87 -4.83 110.66
CA SER A 465 -133.15 -5.67 111.84
C SER A 465 -133.58 -4.81 113.06
N ALA A 466 -132.90 -3.68 113.31
CA ALA A 466 -133.22 -2.76 114.40
C ALA A 466 -134.62 -2.12 114.27
N LEU A 467 -135.06 -1.82 113.04
CA LEU A 467 -136.42 -1.33 112.76
C LEU A 467 -137.49 -2.39 113.02
N GLN A 468 -137.16 -3.67 112.87
CA GLN A 468 -138.08 -4.78 113.13
C GLN A 468 -138.29 -5.00 114.63
N THR A 469 -137.24 -4.92 115.46
CA THR A 469 -137.36 -4.99 116.93
C THR A 469 -138.23 -3.86 117.48
N ALA A 470 -138.04 -2.63 116.99
CA ALA A 470 -138.83 -1.46 117.41
C ALA A 470 -140.33 -1.58 117.05
N ALA A 471 -140.70 -2.38 116.05
CA ALA A 471 -142.09 -2.63 115.69
C ALA A 471 -142.80 -3.57 116.68
N GLU A 472 -142.07 -4.55 117.24
CA GLU A 472 -142.62 -5.54 118.18
C GLU A 472 -142.88 -4.93 119.58
N GLU A 473 -141.99 -4.06 120.06
CA GLU A 473 -142.22 -3.30 121.32
C GLU A 473 -143.48 -2.42 121.22
N LEU A 474 -143.70 -1.77 120.07
CA LEU A 474 -144.86 -0.91 119.81
C LEU A 474 -146.18 -1.71 119.71
N ALA A 475 -146.11 -3.00 119.36
CA ALA A 475 -147.27 -3.90 119.43
C ALA A 475 -147.62 -4.27 120.88
N SER A 476 -146.62 -4.54 121.73
CA SER A 476 -146.81 -4.88 123.16
C SER A 476 -147.55 -3.78 123.93
N VAL A 477 -147.12 -2.52 123.75
CA VAL A 477 -147.71 -1.35 124.44
C VAL A 477 -149.19 -1.12 124.06
N LYS A 478 -149.59 -1.43 122.82
CA LYS A 478 -150.99 -1.27 122.37
C LYS A 478 -151.96 -2.20 123.11
N THR A 479 -151.52 -3.41 123.45
CA THR A 479 -152.37 -4.40 124.14
C THR A 479 -152.70 -3.95 125.57
N GLN A 480 -151.70 -3.44 126.30
CA GLN A 480 -151.87 -2.95 127.68
C GLN A 480 -152.76 -1.70 127.76
N LEU A 481 -152.82 -0.88 126.70
CA LEU A 481 -153.65 0.32 126.66
C LEU A 481 -155.16 0.01 126.51
N ALA A 482 -155.51 -1.17 125.99
CA ALA A 482 -156.90 -1.55 125.71
C ALA A 482 -157.68 -1.89 127.00
N GLU A 483 -157.08 -2.63 127.93
CA GLU A 483 -157.72 -3.03 129.19
C GLU A 483 -158.01 -1.82 130.09
N LEU A 484 -157.10 -0.84 130.11
CA LEU A 484 -157.26 0.43 130.85
C LEU A 484 -158.36 1.35 130.28
N ALA A 485 -158.79 1.14 129.03
CA ALA A 485 -159.88 1.90 128.42
C ALA A 485 -161.25 1.41 128.91
N ALA A 486 -161.44 0.10 129.06
CA ALA A 486 -162.72 -0.49 129.47
C ALA A 486 -163.17 -0.02 130.86
N ALA A 487 -162.25 -0.01 131.83
CA ALA A 487 -162.53 0.39 133.21
C ALA A 487 -162.89 1.88 133.40
N ARG A 488 -162.70 2.73 132.39
CA ARG A 488 -163.04 4.17 132.44
C ARG A 488 -164.41 4.50 131.84
N ALA A 489 -165.02 3.62 131.06
CA ALA A 489 -166.27 3.89 130.35
C ALA A 489 -167.52 3.98 131.26
N GLU A 490 -167.50 3.32 132.42
CA GLU A 490 -168.66 3.28 133.33
C GLU A 490 -168.79 4.58 134.16
N ASN A 491 -167.67 5.25 134.46
CA ASN A 491 -167.63 6.41 135.36
C ASN A 491 -167.99 7.75 134.66
N THR A 492 -167.88 7.82 133.32
CA THR A 492 -168.20 9.03 132.53
C THR A 492 -169.66 9.11 132.08
N ARG A 493 -170.53 8.19 132.49
CA ARG A 493 -171.99 8.27 132.30
C ARG A 493 -172.65 9.41 133.10
N LEU A 494 -171.94 9.99 134.07
CA LEU A 494 -172.42 11.08 134.94
C LEU A 494 -172.02 12.50 134.50
N ALA A 495 -171.05 12.65 133.59
CA ALA A 495 -170.56 13.95 133.11
C ALA A 495 -171.37 14.48 131.89
N ALA A 496 -172.70 14.30 131.93
CA ALA A 496 -173.58 14.81 130.89
C ALA A 496 -173.84 16.33 131.05
N LYS A 497 -174.40 16.93 129.99
CA LYS A 497 -175.35 18.07 130.08
C LYS A 497 -174.78 19.49 130.27
N GLN A 498 -173.48 19.73 130.05
CA GLN A 498 -172.92 21.09 129.93
C GLN A 498 -171.97 21.18 128.72
N ALA A 499 -172.14 22.24 127.92
CA ALA A 499 -171.43 22.56 126.68
C ALA A 499 -171.31 21.41 125.64
N ALA A 500 -172.16 21.23 124.63
CA ALA A 500 -173.12 22.14 123.98
C ALA A 500 -172.48 23.43 123.41
N ASP A 501 -172.63 23.62 122.10
CA ASP A 501 -172.36 24.86 121.37
C ASP A 501 -170.94 25.46 121.50
N GLU A 502 -169.94 24.84 120.84
CA GLU A 502 -169.09 25.60 119.90
C GLU A 502 -168.37 24.73 118.87
N LYS A 503 -168.07 25.33 117.70
CA LYS A 503 -167.20 24.83 116.61
C LYS A 503 -167.47 23.44 116.02
N SER A 504 -168.58 23.39 115.27
CA SER A 504 -168.51 22.83 113.92
C SER A 504 -167.61 23.69 113.02
N ALA A 505 -167.11 23.11 111.92
CA ALA A 505 -165.95 23.56 111.12
C ALA A 505 -164.60 23.40 111.87
N ILE A 506 -163.54 22.90 111.23
CA ILE A 506 -163.24 22.88 109.79
C ILE A 506 -163.11 21.46 109.23
N LEU A 507 -163.74 21.21 108.08
CA LEU A 507 -163.57 20.02 107.26
C LEU A 507 -163.55 20.45 105.78
N ALA A 508 -162.66 19.84 104.98
CA ALA A 508 -162.51 19.96 103.52
C ALA A 508 -162.12 21.34 102.90
N ILE A 509 -161.04 21.31 102.12
CA ILE A 509 -160.67 22.06 100.88
C ILE A 509 -159.18 21.69 100.67
N LEU A 510 -158.80 20.82 99.71
CA LEU A 510 -158.76 20.99 98.23
C LEU A 510 -157.79 22.10 97.76
N ALA A 511 -157.05 21.99 96.66
CA ALA A 511 -156.54 20.84 95.87
C ALA A 511 -155.64 21.38 94.73
N GLY A 512 -154.67 20.59 94.28
CA GLY A 512 -154.02 20.77 92.97
C GLY A 512 -152.95 21.87 92.86
N ARG A 513 -152.33 22.11 91.70
CA ARG A 513 -152.23 21.35 90.41
C ARG A 513 -151.21 22.08 89.50
N ALA A 514 -150.76 21.41 88.43
CA ALA A 514 -150.03 21.96 87.26
C ALA A 514 -148.53 22.27 87.50
N GLU A 515 -147.60 22.23 86.54
CA GLU A 515 -147.40 21.64 85.17
C GLU A 515 -145.98 22.09 84.71
N SER A 516 -145.28 21.63 83.66
CA SER A 516 -145.29 20.40 82.83
C SER A 516 -144.09 20.39 81.86
N ARG A 517 -143.88 19.25 81.16
CA ARG A 517 -142.99 19.02 79.97
C ARG A 517 -141.49 18.93 80.32
N GLY A 518 -140.66 18.09 79.70
CA GLY A 518 -140.78 17.10 78.60
C GLY A 518 -139.35 16.65 78.21
N TYR A 519 -139.06 15.66 77.35
CA TYR A 519 -139.89 14.78 76.53
C TYR A 519 -139.06 13.50 76.17
N THR A 520 -139.76 12.42 75.84
CA THR A 520 -139.41 11.09 75.25
C THR A 520 -138.24 11.05 74.22
N ASP A 521 -137.58 9.93 73.84
CA ASP A 521 -137.62 8.51 74.25
C ASP A 521 -136.46 7.64 73.65
N ALA A 522 -136.37 6.38 74.12
CA ALA A 522 -136.13 5.11 73.40
C ALA A 522 -134.95 4.82 72.39
N THR A 523 -134.45 3.58 72.54
CA THR A 523 -134.16 2.54 71.48
C THR A 523 -132.88 2.52 70.59
N THR A 524 -132.02 1.54 70.91
CA THR A 524 -131.46 0.47 70.03
C THR A 524 -130.53 0.73 68.81
N SER A 525 -129.30 0.17 68.94
CA SER A 525 -128.68 -0.86 68.05
C SER A 525 -127.98 -0.49 66.72
N ALA A 526 -127.05 -1.40 66.35
CA ALA A 526 -126.61 -1.79 65.00
C ALA A 526 -125.60 -0.95 64.16
N VAL A 527 -124.34 -1.43 64.13
CA VAL A 527 -123.66 -2.06 62.95
C VAL A 527 -123.43 -1.26 61.62
N HIS A 528 -122.15 -1.14 61.26
CA HIS A 528 -121.51 -1.04 59.91
C HIS A 528 -121.70 0.20 58.98
N GLY A 529 -120.58 0.87 58.68
CA GLY A 529 -119.93 0.82 57.35
C GLY A 529 -120.30 1.82 56.23
N ASN A 530 -119.48 1.83 55.15
CA ASN A 530 -119.63 2.60 53.89
C ASN A 530 -119.57 4.16 54.02
N SER A 531 -119.39 5.01 52.99
CA SER A 531 -119.16 4.93 51.52
C SER A 531 -118.66 6.33 51.01
N GLN A 532 -118.12 6.62 49.82
CA GLN A 532 -117.61 5.87 48.64
C GLN A 532 -116.83 6.85 47.70
N SER A 533 -116.19 6.33 46.63
CA SER A 533 -115.65 7.04 45.42
C SER A 533 -114.43 7.97 45.59
N GLY A 534 -113.48 8.08 44.64
CA GLY A 534 -113.15 7.20 43.50
C GLY A 534 -113.34 7.79 42.10
N LYS A 535 -112.24 8.22 41.45
CA LYS A 535 -111.97 8.12 40.00
C LYS A 535 -110.54 8.57 39.64
N ASP A 536 -109.83 7.66 38.99
CA ASP A 536 -108.90 7.81 37.86
C ASP A 536 -108.71 9.24 37.30
N ASP A 537 -107.46 9.73 37.23
CA ASP A 537 -106.66 9.61 35.98
C ASP A 537 -105.17 10.02 36.14
N LEU A 538 -104.33 9.30 35.39
CA LEU A 538 -102.99 9.59 34.81
C LEU A 538 -101.80 10.24 35.60
N GLU A 539 -100.64 9.61 35.34
CA GLU A 539 -99.30 10.18 35.06
C GLU A 539 -98.28 10.58 36.18
N LEU A 540 -97.23 9.74 36.22
CA LEU A 540 -95.79 10.07 36.11
C LEU A 540 -94.92 10.47 37.33
N THR A 541 -93.69 9.95 37.24
CA THR A 541 -92.40 10.42 37.78
C THR A 541 -92.12 10.44 39.30
N GLU A 542 -91.07 9.68 39.63
CA GLU A 542 -89.90 10.07 40.45
C GLU A 542 -90.11 10.68 41.85
N ILE A 543 -89.52 9.99 42.85
CA ILE A 543 -89.05 10.63 44.08
C ILE A 543 -87.52 10.53 44.08
N GLU A 544 -86.89 11.63 43.67
CA GLU A 544 -85.47 11.89 43.87
C GLU A 544 -85.15 11.81 45.38
N ALA A 545 -84.13 11.06 45.78
CA ALA A 545 -82.74 11.50 45.85
C ALA A 545 -82.55 12.80 46.68
N ILE A 546 -81.91 12.65 47.84
CA ILE A 546 -81.53 13.78 48.71
C ILE A 546 -80.39 14.54 48.04
N VAL A 547 -80.72 15.64 47.34
CA VAL A 547 -79.74 16.54 46.74
C VAL A 547 -79.37 17.64 47.74
N ILE A 548 -78.07 17.84 47.94
CA ILE A 548 -77.53 18.87 48.83
C ILE A 548 -77.57 20.22 48.11
N ASP A 549 -78.17 21.23 48.75
CA ASP A 549 -78.13 22.62 48.30
C ASP A 549 -76.68 23.12 48.18
N ASN A 550 -76.20 23.30 46.95
CA ASN A 550 -74.98 24.02 46.60
C ASN A 550 -75.13 24.62 45.20
N ALA A 551 -75.98 25.65 45.09
CA ALA A 551 -76.14 26.41 43.86
C ALA A 551 -74.82 27.16 43.54
N PRO A 552 -74.09 26.81 42.46
CA PRO A 552 -72.84 27.48 42.12
C PRO A 552 -73.13 28.92 41.71
N THR A 553 -72.31 29.85 42.21
CA THR A 553 -72.47 31.26 41.87
C THR A 553 -72.23 31.48 40.37
N ALA A 554 -72.85 32.52 39.78
CA ALA A 554 -72.71 32.79 38.34
C ALA A 554 -71.26 32.96 37.85
N LYS A 555 -70.32 33.20 38.78
CA LYS A 555 -68.88 33.26 38.54
C LYS A 555 -68.27 31.87 38.24
N GLU A 556 -68.77 30.82 38.87
CA GLU A 556 -68.27 29.44 38.72
C GLU A 556 -68.80 28.78 37.45
N ALA A 557 -70.06 29.07 37.06
CA ALA A 557 -70.59 28.66 35.76
C ALA A 557 -69.77 29.24 34.59
N ALA A 558 -69.31 30.50 34.72
CA ALA A 558 -68.43 31.12 33.74
C ALA A 558 -67.05 30.44 33.66
N THR A 559 -66.41 30.15 34.81
CA THR A 559 -65.10 29.48 34.81
C THR A 559 -65.17 28.02 34.38
N LYS A 560 -66.29 27.31 34.62
CA LYS A 560 -66.52 25.96 34.08
C LYS A 560 -66.58 26.01 32.55
N LYS A 561 -67.38 26.90 31.97
CA LYS A 561 -67.52 27.05 30.52
C LYS A 561 -66.21 27.51 29.84
N GLU A 562 -65.37 28.26 30.53
CA GLU A 562 -64.04 28.62 30.06
C GLU A 562 -63.04 27.44 30.12
N ARG A 563 -63.13 26.58 31.16
CA ARG A 563 -62.36 25.33 31.22
C ARG A 563 -62.76 24.36 30.11
N GLU A 564 -64.05 24.10 29.95
CA GLU A 564 -64.61 23.23 28.89
C GLU A 564 -64.13 23.69 27.50
N ARG A 565 -64.13 25.01 27.24
CA ARG A 565 -63.62 25.57 25.98
C ARG A 565 -62.11 25.37 25.80
N LYS A 566 -61.30 25.65 26.84
CA LYS A 566 -59.84 25.43 26.81
C LYS A 566 -59.47 23.94 26.68
N GLU A 567 -60.29 23.05 27.21
CA GLU A 567 -60.13 21.60 27.07
C GLU A 567 -60.50 21.11 25.67
N GLN A 568 -61.57 21.64 25.08
CA GLN A 568 -61.93 21.42 23.68
C GLN A 568 -60.85 21.96 22.71
N ASP A 569 -60.31 23.15 22.98
CA ASP A 569 -59.19 23.74 22.23
C ASP A 569 -57.94 22.85 22.33
N ARG A 570 -57.58 22.35 23.54
CA ARG A 570 -56.48 21.38 23.73
C ARG A 570 -56.71 20.06 22.99
N LEU A 571 -57.93 19.51 23.00
CA LEU A 571 -58.27 18.33 22.21
C LEU A 571 -58.12 18.58 20.71
N SER A 572 -58.44 19.78 20.22
CA SER A 572 -58.25 20.16 18.83
C SER A 572 -56.77 20.24 18.45
N MET A 573 -55.92 20.82 19.32
CA MET A 573 -54.47 20.89 19.15
C MET A 573 -53.85 19.49 19.08
N VAL A 574 -54.18 18.60 20.02
CA VAL A 574 -53.66 17.22 20.01
C VAL A 574 -54.04 16.50 18.71
N LYS A 575 -55.27 16.63 18.23
CA LYS A 575 -55.70 16.02 16.95
C LYS A 575 -55.04 16.63 15.70
N ILE A 576 -54.62 17.89 15.75
CA ILE A 576 -53.83 18.53 14.69
C ILE A 576 -52.39 18.02 14.72
N GLU A 577 -51.80 17.92 15.92
CA GLU A 577 -50.41 17.51 16.13
C GLU A 577 -50.19 16.00 15.90
N GLU A 578 -51.18 15.18 16.22
CA GLU A 578 -51.25 13.76 15.88
C GLU A 578 -51.37 13.54 14.36
N LYS A 579 -52.22 14.31 13.67
CA LYS A 579 -52.27 14.33 12.20
C LYS A 579 -50.97 14.80 11.57
N ARG A 580 -50.30 15.80 12.14
CA ARG A 580 -48.97 16.23 11.70
C ARG A 580 -47.98 15.07 11.84
N ARG A 581 -47.88 14.43 13.00
CA ARG A 581 -46.97 13.28 13.22
C ARG A 581 -47.25 12.11 12.27
N SER A 582 -48.52 11.85 11.95
CA SER A 582 -48.91 10.86 10.94
C SER A 582 -48.42 11.23 9.53
N ALA A 583 -48.59 12.49 9.10
CA ALA A 583 -48.09 12.97 7.81
C ALA A 583 -46.54 13.02 7.76
N GLU A 584 -45.89 13.35 8.88
CA GLU A 584 -44.44 13.45 9.03
C GLU A 584 -43.78 12.06 9.00
N LYS A 585 -44.44 11.02 9.57
CA LYS A 585 -44.07 9.61 9.35
C LYS A 585 -44.24 9.17 7.90
N LEU A 586 -45.39 9.44 7.29
CA LEU A 586 -45.71 8.99 5.92
C LEU A 586 -44.84 9.69 4.86
N ALA A 587 -44.34 10.89 5.16
CA ALA A 587 -43.31 11.55 4.37
C ALA A 587 -41.93 10.88 4.50
N ALA A 588 -41.52 10.49 5.72
CA ALA A 588 -40.27 9.77 5.96
C ALA A 588 -40.26 8.39 5.29
N GLU A 589 -41.33 7.61 5.47
CA GLU A 589 -41.56 6.31 4.84
C GLU A 589 -41.50 6.41 3.30
N LYS A 590 -42.04 7.48 2.71
CA LYS A 590 -41.92 7.75 1.28
C LYS A 590 -40.47 8.04 0.85
N THR A 591 -39.71 8.82 1.62
CA THR A 591 -38.28 9.08 1.30
C THR A 591 -37.39 7.85 1.50
N GLU A 592 -37.77 6.94 2.41
CA GLU A 592 -37.10 5.66 2.62
C GLU A 592 -37.33 4.73 1.41
N LEU A 593 -38.56 4.64 0.91
CA LEU A 593 -38.89 3.93 -0.33
C LEU A 593 -38.19 4.54 -1.57
N GLU A 594 -38.13 5.86 -1.71
CA GLU A 594 -37.42 6.53 -2.81
C GLU A 594 -35.90 6.28 -2.77
N ASN A 595 -35.31 6.10 -1.57
CA ASN A 595 -33.90 5.70 -1.44
C ASN A 595 -33.69 4.22 -1.81
N ILE A 596 -34.57 3.31 -1.36
CA ILE A 596 -34.50 1.87 -1.67
C ILE A 596 -34.65 1.62 -3.18
N GLU A 597 -35.55 2.36 -3.85
CA GLU A 597 -35.70 2.29 -5.31
C GLU A 597 -34.41 2.74 -6.03
N LEU A 598 -33.74 3.79 -5.54
CA LEU A 598 -32.47 4.27 -6.09
C LEU A 598 -31.32 3.28 -5.86
N GLU A 599 -31.20 2.73 -4.65
CA GLU A 599 -30.21 1.69 -4.30
C GLU A 599 -30.40 0.41 -5.14
N SER A 600 -31.65 0.04 -5.44
CA SER A 600 -31.92 -1.11 -6.33
C SER A 600 -31.45 -0.90 -7.78
N VAL A 601 -31.49 0.33 -8.30
CA VAL A 601 -30.98 0.67 -9.64
C VAL A 601 -29.46 0.74 -9.67
N GLU A 602 -28.82 1.16 -8.57
CA GLU A 602 -27.35 1.09 -8.45
C GLU A 602 -26.84 -0.36 -8.36
N LEU A 603 -27.60 -1.25 -7.71
CA LEU A 603 -27.32 -2.70 -7.69
C LEU A 603 -27.50 -3.37 -9.07
N GLU A 604 -28.63 -3.14 -9.76
CA GLU A 604 -28.86 -3.69 -11.11
C GLU A 604 -27.74 -3.29 -12.08
N LYS A 605 -27.29 -2.03 -12.01
CA LYS A 605 -26.16 -1.52 -12.79
C LYS A 605 -24.82 -2.16 -12.39
N ALA A 606 -24.60 -2.46 -11.11
CA ALA A 606 -23.39 -3.16 -10.65
C ALA A 606 -23.36 -4.63 -11.14
N GLU A 607 -24.51 -5.30 -11.21
CA GLU A 607 -24.63 -6.64 -11.79
C GLU A 607 -24.32 -6.64 -13.29
N GLU A 608 -24.79 -5.64 -14.06
CA GLU A 608 -24.42 -5.48 -15.48
C GLU A 608 -22.90 -5.28 -15.67
N GLU A 609 -22.28 -4.40 -14.88
CA GLU A 609 -20.83 -4.14 -14.96
C GLU A 609 -20.00 -5.39 -14.57
N LEU A 610 -20.45 -6.17 -13.59
CA LEU A 610 -19.82 -7.43 -13.20
C LEU A 610 -19.99 -8.52 -14.28
N ALA A 611 -21.15 -8.61 -14.92
CA ALA A 611 -21.39 -9.53 -16.03
C ALA A 611 -20.53 -9.20 -17.26
N GLU A 612 -20.30 -7.92 -17.56
CA GLU A 612 -19.34 -7.51 -18.60
C GLU A 612 -17.88 -7.80 -18.18
N ALA A 613 -17.52 -7.58 -16.91
CA ALA A 613 -16.19 -7.94 -16.40
C ALA A 613 -15.91 -9.45 -16.52
N GLU A 614 -16.86 -10.31 -16.14
CA GLU A 614 -16.77 -11.76 -16.34
C GLU A 614 -16.58 -12.15 -17.82
N LYS A 615 -17.38 -11.56 -18.71
CA LYS A 615 -17.33 -11.80 -20.16
C LYS A 615 -15.98 -11.42 -20.74
N ASN A 616 -15.41 -10.28 -20.30
CA ASN A 616 -14.07 -9.84 -20.67
C ASN A 616 -12.99 -10.77 -20.12
N HIS A 617 -13.08 -11.21 -18.86
CA HIS A 617 -12.15 -12.20 -18.29
C HIS A 617 -12.20 -13.54 -19.04
N LYS A 618 -13.40 -14.04 -19.38
CA LYS A 618 -13.61 -15.27 -20.16
C LYS A 618 -13.05 -15.15 -21.59
N ALA A 619 -13.05 -13.96 -22.19
CA ALA A 619 -12.38 -13.70 -23.47
C ALA A 619 -10.85 -13.64 -23.33
N LEU A 620 -10.34 -12.98 -22.28
CA LEU A 620 -8.90 -12.86 -21.99
C LEU A 620 -8.25 -14.23 -21.73
N LYS A 621 -8.95 -15.11 -20.99
CA LYS A 621 -8.50 -16.50 -20.75
C LYS A 621 -8.35 -17.29 -22.05
N ARG A 622 -9.35 -17.24 -22.95
CA ARG A 622 -9.28 -17.89 -24.27
C ARG A 622 -8.12 -17.36 -25.12
N ALA A 623 -7.92 -16.05 -25.16
CA ALA A 623 -6.79 -15.45 -25.87
C ALA A 623 -5.43 -15.86 -25.27
N GLY A 624 -5.37 -16.18 -23.97
CA GLY A 624 -4.20 -16.78 -23.33
C GLY A 624 -3.99 -18.25 -23.73
N GLU A 625 -5.06 -19.04 -23.76
CA GLU A 625 -5.05 -20.46 -24.18
C GLU A 625 -4.63 -20.60 -25.66
N GLU A 626 -5.21 -19.79 -26.56
CA GLU A 626 -4.83 -19.71 -27.99
C GLU A 626 -3.35 -19.32 -28.19
N ARG A 627 -2.85 -18.36 -27.39
CA ARG A 627 -1.43 -17.97 -27.42
C ARG A 627 -0.51 -19.09 -26.92
N LEU A 628 -0.92 -19.82 -25.89
CA LEU A 628 -0.15 -20.95 -25.37
C LEU A 628 -0.07 -22.09 -26.40
N GLU A 629 -1.18 -22.40 -27.08
CA GLU A 629 -1.19 -23.41 -28.16
C GLU A 629 -0.32 -22.97 -29.35
N ALA A 630 -0.39 -21.70 -29.76
CA ALA A 630 0.48 -21.15 -30.81
C ALA A 630 1.97 -21.24 -30.45
N VAL A 631 2.35 -20.89 -29.21
CA VAL A 631 3.73 -21.05 -28.71
C VAL A 631 4.15 -22.52 -28.66
N GLN A 632 3.27 -23.44 -28.26
CA GLN A 632 3.54 -24.87 -28.31
C GLN A 632 3.69 -25.40 -29.74
N SER A 633 3.01 -24.83 -30.74
CA SER A 633 3.19 -25.17 -32.15
C SER A 633 4.56 -24.71 -32.65
N ALA A 634 4.91 -23.43 -32.47
CA ALA A 634 6.21 -22.88 -32.83
C ALA A 634 7.37 -23.61 -32.12
N ALA A 635 7.17 -24.05 -30.88
CA ALA A 635 8.16 -24.86 -30.15
C ALA A 635 8.30 -26.31 -30.66
N LYS A 636 7.31 -26.85 -31.40
CA LYS A 636 7.43 -28.13 -32.12
C LYS A 636 8.16 -27.92 -33.44
N GLU A 637 7.83 -26.87 -34.19
CA GLU A 637 8.50 -26.49 -35.44
C GLU A 637 9.99 -26.20 -35.21
N LEU A 638 10.34 -25.40 -34.20
CA LEU A 638 11.74 -25.15 -33.83
C LEU A 638 12.50 -26.44 -33.45
N LYS A 639 11.81 -27.46 -32.91
CA LYS A 639 12.41 -28.77 -32.61
C LYS A 639 12.62 -29.61 -33.87
N THR A 640 11.72 -29.55 -34.86
CA THR A 640 11.96 -30.18 -36.17
C THR A 640 13.08 -29.48 -36.94
N ASP A 641 13.16 -28.15 -36.89
CA ASP A 641 14.18 -27.37 -37.60
C ASP A 641 15.58 -27.55 -36.98
N LYS A 642 15.68 -27.55 -35.64
CA LYS A 642 16.93 -27.92 -34.95
C LYS A 642 17.36 -29.35 -35.29
N LYS A 643 16.41 -30.28 -35.46
CA LYS A 643 16.70 -31.66 -35.83
C LYS A 643 17.21 -31.76 -37.28
N THR A 644 16.52 -31.17 -38.25
CA THR A 644 16.93 -31.24 -39.67
C THR A 644 18.26 -30.50 -39.90
N ALA A 645 18.50 -29.39 -39.22
CA ALA A 645 19.80 -28.71 -39.24
C ALA A 645 20.94 -29.59 -38.69
N TRP A 646 20.69 -30.34 -37.61
CA TRP A 646 21.67 -31.28 -37.06
C TRP A 646 21.92 -32.49 -37.97
N GLU A 647 20.87 -33.06 -38.57
CA GLU A 647 20.98 -34.15 -39.55
C GLU A 647 21.76 -33.69 -40.81
N LEU A 648 21.61 -32.43 -41.22
CA LEU A 648 22.34 -31.84 -42.35
C LEU A 648 23.82 -31.56 -42.01
N GLN A 649 24.12 -31.01 -40.83
CA GLN A 649 25.51 -30.86 -40.35
C GLN A 649 26.22 -32.21 -40.19
N LEU A 650 25.51 -33.26 -39.75
CA LEU A 650 26.06 -34.61 -39.64
C LEU A 650 26.43 -35.16 -41.03
N ALA A 651 25.57 -34.95 -42.04
CA ALA A 651 25.85 -35.35 -43.42
C ALA A 651 27.04 -34.58 -44.04
N GLU A 652 27.17 -33.28 -43.76
CA GLU A 652 28.33 -32.48 -44.17
C GLU A 652 29.63 -32.99 -43.53
N TRP A 653 29.59 -33.34 -42.23
CA TRP A 653 30.74 -33.91 -41.52
C TRP A 653 31.14 -35.29 -42.06
N GLU A 654 30.18 -36.17 -42.35
CA GLU A 654 30.47 -37.47 -42.97
C GLU A 654 31.04 -37.32 -44.39
N ALA A 655 30.56 -36.36 -45.18
CA ALA A 655 31.11 -36.05 -46.50
C ALA A 655 32.56 -35.53 -46.41
N ALA A 656 32.85 -34.60 -45.49
CA ALA A 656 34.20 -34.09 -45.26
C ALA A 656 35.16 -35.20 -44.77
N LYS A 657 34.69 -36.07 -43.88
CA LYS A 657 35.45 -37.24 -43.38
C LYS A 657 35.70 -38.29 -44.45
N LYS A 658 34.81 -38.42 -45.43
CA LYS A 658 35.04 -39.25 -46.62
C LYS A 658 36.14 -38.66 -47.51
N ALA A 659 36.13 -37.34 -47.74
CA ALA A 659 37.16 -36.66 -48.52
C ALA A 659 38.55 -36.76 -47.89
N ASP A 660 38.70 -36.53 -46.58
CA ASP A 660 39.97 -36.72 -45.84
C ASP A 660 40.50 -38.17 -45.93
N LYS A 661 39.60 -39.15 -45.98
CA LYS A 661 39.97 -40.57 -46.16
C LYS A 661 40.42 -40.88 -47.58
N GLU A 662 39.82 -40.24 -48.59
CA GLU A 662 40.22 -40.39 -49.99
C GLU A 662 41.60 -39.75 -50.22
N SER A 663 41.86 -38.52 -49.75
CA SER A 663 43.19 -37.89 -49.85
C SER A 663 44.28 -38.65 -49.06
N ARG A 664 43.99 -39.11 -47.84
CA ARG A 664 44.93 -39.94 -47.06
C ARG A 664 45.21 -41.30 -47.69
N SER A 665 44.38 -41.79 -48.61
CA SER A 665 44.63 -43.04 -49.33
C SER A 665 45.65 -42.88 -50.47
N GLU A 666 45.85 -41.66 -50.96
CA GLU A 666 46.92 -41.33 -51.91
C GLU A 666 48.25 -41.02 -51.18
N GLU A 667 48.19 -40.35 -50.02
CA GLU A 667 49.38 -39.92 -49.26
C GLU A 667 50.08 -41.07 -48.51
N ASN A 668 49.33 -42.03 -47.94
CA ASN A 668 49.90 -43.15 -47.19
C ASN A 668 50.60 -44.24 -48.05
N ALA A 669 50.72 -44.05 -49.36
CA ALA A 669 51.50 -44.95 -50.23
C ALA A 669 53.03 -44.77 -50.08
N ALA A 670 53.48 -43.73 -49.37
CA ALA A 670 54.88 -43.26 -49.40
C ALA A 670 55.66 -43.33 -48.08
N SER A 671 55.05 -43.80 -46.97
CA SER A 671 55.70 -43.78 -45.64
C SER A 671 55.42 -45.06 -44.83
N VAL A 672 56.38 -45.98 -44.87
CA VAL A 672 56.48 -47.18 -44.00
C VAL A 672 57.83 -47.12 -43.27
N GLU A 673 57.95 -47.82 -42.14
CA GLU A 673 59.12 -47.88 -41.24
C GLU A 673 59.32 -46.68 -40.29
N GLN A 674 58.66 -46.72 -39.12
CA GLN A 674 59.36 -46.80 -37.83
C GLN A 674 58.39 -47.11 -36.67
N GLU A 675 58.68 -48.17 -35.91
CA GLU A 675 58.07 -48.49 -34.60
C GLU A 675 59.10 -48.27 -33.48
N ALA A 676 58.65 -47.81 -32.30
CA ALA A 676 59.22 -48.18 -30.99
C ALA A 676 58.33 -47.69 -29.82
N ASP A 677 57.99 -48.63 -28.94
CA ASP A 677 57.79 -48.55 -27.47
C ASP A 677 57.24 -47.28 -26.79
N PHE A 678 56.10 -47.42 -26.09
CA PHE A 678 55.84 -46.74 -24.82
C PHE A 678 54.83 -47.53 -23.94
N ASP A 679 55.13 -47.66 -22.63
CA ASP A 679 54.40 -48.52 -21.68
C ASP A 679 53.04 -47.96 -21.17
N PRO A 680 52.00 -48.80 -21.03
CA PRO A 680 50.66 -48.38 -20.59
C PRO A 680 50.36 -48.66 -19.09
N ILE A 681 51.20 -48.20 -18.15
CA ILE A 681 50.97 -48.38 -16.69
C ILE A 681 51.04 -47.05 -15.92
N ALA A 682 49.96 -46.28 -15.95
CA ALA A 682 49.79 -45.07 -15.11
C ALA A 682 48.34 -44.62 -14.87
N ALA A 683 47.40 -44.91 -15.78
CA ALA A 683 46.10 -44.24 -15.80
C ALA A 683 45.06 -44.74 -14.77
N ALA A 684 45.23 -45.95 -14.21
CA ALA A 684 44.16 -46.63 -13.46
C ALA A 684 43.96 -46.17 -11.99
N GLU A 685 44.99 -45.65 -11.32
CA GLU A 685 44.92 -45.34 -9.88
C GLU A 685 44.25 -43.99 -9.56
N ALA A 686 44.14 -43.09 -10.54
CA ALA A 686 43.60 -41.75 -10.33
C ALA A 686 42.09 -41.75 -10.02
N GLU A 687 41.32 -42.69 -10.57
CA GLU A 687 39.86 -42.66 -10.53
C GLU A 687 39.26 -43.31 -9.28
N GLN A 688 39.91 -44.34 -8.70
CA GLN A 688 39.46 -44.96 -7.45
C GLN A 688 39.47 -43.97 -6.27
N ARG A 689 40.40 -43.01 -6.24
CA ARG A 689 40.48 -42.01 -5.16
C ARG A 689 39.31 -41.01 -5.14
N ARG A 690 38.58 -40.84 -6.25
CA ARG A 690 37.42 -39.92 -6.30
C ARG A 690 36.13 -40.49 -5.70
N ARG A 691 35.98 -41.82 -5.61
CA ARG A 691 34.75 -42.44 -5.04
C ARG A 691 34.74 -42.47 -3.51
N ALA A 692 35.90 -42.53 -2.87
CA ALA A 692 36.04 -42.68 -1.42
C ALA A 692 35.68 -41.44 -0.57
N THR A 693 35.30 -40.31 -1.18
CA THR A 693 35.08 -39.03 -0.46
C THR A 693 33.61 -38.62 -0.34
N ILE A 694 32.70 -39.24 -1.10
CA ILE A 694 31.27 -38.87 -1.12
C ILE A 694 30.44 -39.68 -0.12
N GLU A 695 30.88 -40.90 0.22
CA GLU A 695 30.15 -41.87 1.05
C GLU A 695 30.28 -41.60 2.58
N ALA A 696 30.84 -40.45 2.97
CA ALA A 696 31.22 -40.13 4.36
C ALA A 696 30.27 -39.14 5.09
N LEU A 697 29.14 -38.75 4.49
CA LEU A 697 28.27 -37.68 5.02
C LEU A 697 26.77 -38.05 5.21
N SER A 698 26.35 -39.28 4.87
CA SER A 698 24.94 -39.70 4.93
C SER A 698 24.65 -40.68 6.08
N GLY A 699 24.94 -40.30 7.33
CA GLY A 699 24.98 -41.28 8.43
C GLY A 699 24.73 -40.77 9.86
N ALA A 700 23.77 -39.88 10.10
CA ALA A 700 23.45 -39.43 11.47
C ALA A 700 22.02 -38.86 11.69
N THR A 701 20.98 -39.71 11.70
CA THR A 701 19.76 -39.48 12.51
C THR A 701 19.08 -40.81 12.85
N GLY A 702 19.47 -41.41 13.97
CA GLY A 702 18.68 -42.42 14.67
C GLY A 702 18.47 -41.94 16.10
N PHE A 703 17.21 -41.74 16.51
CA PHE A 703 16.86 -41.43 17.90
C PHE A 703 15.57 -42.17 18.26
N GLU A 704 15.51 -42.71 19.48
CA GLU A 704 14.57 -43.76 19.85
C GLU A 704 13.24 -43.24 20.42
N GLN A 705 12.24 -44.13 20.45
CA GLN A 705 10.94 -43.90 21.05
C GLN A 705 11.03 -43.88 22.58
N PHE A 706 10.24 -43.04 23.24
CA PHE A 706 9.70 -43.33 24.58
C PHE A 706 8.27 -42.77 24.74
N PRO A 707 7.29 -43.52 25.28
CA PRO A 707 5.90 -43.08 25.39
C PRO A 707 5.50 -42.62 26.80
N SER A 708 4.67 -41.57 26.86
CA SER A 708 3.78 -41.16 27.98
C SER A 708 2.65 -40.32 27.35
N SER A 709 1.36 -40.63 27.51
CA SER A 709 0.50 -40.68 28.72
C SER A 709 -0.07 -39.31 29.11
N ASP A 710 -1.32 -39.11 28.67
CA ASP A 710 -2.46 -38.47 29.36
C ASP A 710 -2.40 -37.00 29.84
N GLY A 711 -3.27 -36.16 29.23
CA GLY A 711 -4.17 -35.29 30.01
C GLY A 711 -3.97 -33.76 29.99
N LYS A 712 -4.63 -33.08 29.03
CA LYS A 712 -5.31 -31.76 29.08
C LYS A 712 -5.94 -31.49 27.70
N GLU A 713 -7.23 -31.19 27.56
CA GLU A 713 -7.98 -29.98 27.97
C GLU A 713 -7.70 -28.74 27.10
N ALA A 714 -8.46 -28.64 26.00
CA ALA A 714 -8.99 -27.42 25.38
C ALA A 714 -8.06 -26.21 25.13
N GLU A 715 -7.15 -26.32 24.16
CA GLU A 715 -6.61 -25.17 23.41
C GLU A 715 -6.92 -25.37 21.91
N PHE A 716 -7.93 -24.67 21.39
CA PHE A 716 -8.45 -24.87 20.01
C PHE A 716 -8.52 -23.57 19.17
N PHE A 717 -7.95 -22.47 19.67
CA PHE A 717 -7.88 -21.18 18.96
C PHE A 717 -6.52 -20.50 19.17
N SER A 718 -5.49 -21.07 18.55
CA SER A 718 -4.13 -20.49 18.52
C SER A 718 -3.30 -21.02 17.35
N GLN A 719 -3.76 -20.76 16.12
CA GLN A 719 -2.81 -20.69 14.99
C GLN A 719 -1.72 -19.65 15.34
N SER A 720 -0.48 -19.93 14.96
CA SER A 720 0.70 -19.27 15.54
C SER A 720 0.94 -17.86 15.00
N ALA A 721 0.17 -16.89 15.48
CA ALA A 721 0.54 -15.49 15.41
C ALA A 721 1.78 -15.26 16.30
N ASP A 722 2.92 -14.90 15.69
CA ASP A 722 4.07 -14.39 16.43
C ASP A 722 3.61 -13.22 17.31
N PRO A 723 3.96 -13.18 18.62
CA PRO A 723 3.41 -12.18 19.53
C PRO A 723 3.91 -10.77 19.15
N LEU A 724 2.97 -9.96 18.66
CA LEU A 724 3.20 -8.65 18.04
C LEU A 724 4.18 -7.77 18.84
N THR A 725 5.23 -7.25 18.19
CA THR A 725 6.31 -6.57 18.90
C THR A 725 5.81 -5.31 19.60
N THR A 726 5.96 -5.25 20.92
CA THR A 726 5.47 -4.14 21.76
C THR A 726 6.53 -3.05 21.93
N PHE A 727 6.22 -1.83 21.48
CA PHE A 727 7.12 -0.67 21.55
C PHE A 727 6.88 0.19 22.79
N ASN A 728 7.93 0.38 23.58
CA ASN A 728 7.91 1.04 24.89
C ASN A 728 8.75 2.32 24.88
N LEU A 729 8.28 3.38 25.55
CA LEU A 729 8.94 4.68 25.61
C LEU A 729 10.20 4.66 26.49
N ASP A 730 11.38 4.65 25.87
CA ASP A 730 12.67 4.71 26.55
C ASP A 730 13.03 6.16 26.92
N ARG A 731 12.49 6.60 28.06
CA ARG A 731 12.76 7.93 28.65
C ARG A 731 14.22 8.18 29.02
N SER A 732 15.13 7.19 28.92
CA SER A 732 16.57 7.41 29.10
C SER A 732 17.23 8.05 27.88
N LYS A 733 16.60 7.96 26.69
CA LYS A 733 17.15 8.45 25.42
C LYS A 733 16.51 9.78 25.00
N LYS A 734 17.35 10.68 24.47
CA LYS A 734 16.94 11.96 23.88
C LYS A 734 17.28 12.09 22.39
N SER A 735 18.14 11.21 21.89
CA SER A 735 18.50 11.02 20.48
C SER A 735 19.05 9.59 20.32
N ILE A 736 19.06 9.09 19.09
CA ILE A 736 19.59 7.78 18.73
C ILE A 736 21.05 7.97 18.28
N SER A 737 22.00 7.46 19.06
CA SER A 737 23.43 7.73 18.87
C SER A 737 24.16 6.70 18.01
N PHE A 738 24.71 7.16 16.88
CA PHE A 738 25.47 6.36 15.92
C PHE A 738 26.94 6.83 15.81
N VAL A 739 27.87 5.90 15.59
CA VAL A 739 29.31 6.16 15.49
C VAL A 739 29.77 6.28 14.03
N SER A 740 29.26 5.44 13.13
CA SER A 740 29.47 5.55 11.69
C SER A 740 28.14 5.73 10.97
N PRO A 741 28.03 6.54 9.89
CA PRO A 741 26.83 6.60 9.05
C PRO A 741 26.39 5.22 8.54
N SER A 742 27.36 4.33 8.32
CA SER A 742 27.20 2.94 7.92
C SER A 742 26.72 1.99 9.05
N GLU A 743 26.58 2.45 10.30
CA GLU A 743 25.86 1.68 11.35
C GLU A 743 24.35 1.63 11.07
N ILE A 744 23.76 2.64 10.41
CA ILE A 744 22.31 2.75 10.18
C ILE A 744 21.95 2.01 8.89
N ILE A 745 21.28 0.86 9.01
CA ILE A 745 21.07 -0.07 7.89
C ILE A 745 19.83 0.31 7.07
N THR A 746 18.69 0.50 7.73
CA THR A 746 17.46 1.04 7.12
C THR A 746 16.95 2.24 7.90
N LEU A 747 16.26 3.15 7.21
CA LEU A 747 15.73 4.40 7.74
C LEU A 747 14.40 4.71 7.05
N TYR A 748 13.36 4.97 7.85
CA TYR A 748 12.06 5.43 7.37
C TYR A 748 11.71 6.78 8.01
N GLN A 749 10.98 7.61 7.28
CA GLN A 749 10.51 8.93 7.73
C GLN A 749 9.01 9.07 7.46
N SER A 750 8.28 9.73 8.36
CA SER A 750 6.87 10.05 8.12
C SER A 750 6.71 11.12 7.04
N ILE A 751 5.95 10.81 5.98
CA ILE A 751 5.55 11.79 4.95
C ILE A 751 4.62 12.86 5.58
N ASN A 752 3.77 12.44 6.52
CA ASN A 752 2.78 13.30 7.17
C ASN A 752 3.23 13.82 8.54
N ASN A 753 2.61 14.93 8.97
CA ASN A 753 2.74 15.46 10.32
C ASN A 753 1.51 15.07 11.14
N ALA A 754 1.51 13.86 11.74
CA ALA A 754 0.40 13.38 12.54
C ALA A 754 0.16 14.26 13.77
N ARG A 755 -1.10 14.44 14.19
CA ARG A 755 -1.44 15.13 15.44
C ARG A 755 -1.81 14.09 16.51
N ILE A 756 -0.91 13.89 17.46
CA ILE A 756 -0.99 12.83 18.46
C ILE A 756 -0.74 13.39 19.87
N SER A 757 -1.18 12.68 20.90
CA SER A 757 -0.89 13.02 22.31
C SER A 757 -0.05 11.87 22.92
N PRO A 758 1.29 11.90 22.76
CA PRO A 758 2.14 10.85 23.30
C PRO A 758 2.21 10.94 24.84
N GLU A 759 2.66 9.87 25.48
CA GLU A 759 2.56 9.71 26.93
C GLU A 759 3.25 10.85 27.71
N GLY A 760 2.47 11.63 28.45
CA GLY A 760 2.95 12.79 29.21
C GLY A 760 2.97 14.13 28.45
N PHE A 761 2.54 14.17 27.18
CA PHE A 761 2.55 15.38 26.33
C PHE A 761 1.16 15.73 25.77
N PRO A 762 0.85 17.02 25.56
CA PRO A 762 -0.42 17.46 24.98
C PRO A 762 -0.50 17.14 23.47
N ALA A 763 -1.73 17.13 22.94
CA ALA A 763 -2.03 16.73 21.56
C ALA A 763 -1.50 17.72 20.51
N GLN A 764 -0.28 17.50 20.03
CA GLN A 764 0.48 18.38 19.14
C GLN A 764 0.89 17.68 17.83
N LYS A 765 1.42 18.45 16.88
CA LYS A 765 1.96 17.88 15.63
C LYS A 765 3.30 17.20 15.88
N CYS A 766 3.51 16.04 15.27
CA CYS A 766 4.73 15.26 15.38
C CYS A 766 5.23 14.83 13.99
N THR A 767 6.54 14.58 13.89
CA THR A 767 7.16 13.78 12.82
C THR A 767 7.70 12.48 13.43
N SER A 768 7.61 11.38 12.69
CA SER A 768 8.18 10.09 13.08
C SER A 768 9.39 9.76 12.21
N PHE A 769 10.40 9.16 12.82
CA PHE A 769 11.54 8.55 12.17
C PHE A 769 11.76 7.16 12.75
N LEU A 770 12.06 6.17 11.93
CA LEU A 770 12.33 4.80 12.35
C LEU A 770 13.67 4.39 11.75
N CYS A 771 14.58 3.83 12.54
CA CYS A 771 15.84 3.33 12.00
C CYS A 771 16.25 1.99 12.62
N SER A 772 16.82 1.13 11.78
CA SER A 772 17.60 -0.02 12.23
C SER A 772 19.09 0.33 12.27
N LEU A 773 19.80 -0.16 13.29
CA LEU A 773 21.24 0.03 13.44
C LEU A 773 21.92 -1.30 13.73
N HIS A 774 23.05 -1.57 13.07
CA HIS A 774 23.93 -2.67 13.36
C HIS A 774 25.17 -2.15 14.11
N LYS A 775 25.17 -2.27 15.45
CA LYS A 775 26.20 -1.73 16.33
C LYS A 775 27.14 -2.81 16.81
N GLY A 776 28.27 -2.97 16.13
CA GLY A 776 29.24 -4.03 16.39
C GLY A 776 28.73 -5.38 15.90
N THR A 777 28.09 -6.14 16.79
CA THR A 777 27.43 -7.43 16.48
C THR A 777 25.98 -7.47 16.95
N ALA A 778 25.40 -6.33 17.34
CA ALA A 778 24.05 -6.23 17.89
C ALA A 778 23.17 -5.36 16.99
N TRP A 779 22.08 -5.94 16.50
CA TRP A 779 21.03 -5.22 15.78
C TRP A 779 20.16 -4.47 16.78
N LYS A 780 19.68 -3.29 16.38
CA LYS A 780 18.81 -2.42 17.18
C LYS A 780 17.78 -1.73 16.32
N VAL A 781 16.54 -1.61 16.80
CA VAL A 781 15.47 -0.85 16.15
C VAL A 781 14.91 0.18 17.12
N TYR A 782 14.65 1.37 16.61
CA TYR A 782 14.08 2.49 17.37
C TYR A 782 13.10 3.28 16.50
N VAL A 783 12.03 3.79 17.12
CA VAL A 783 11.10 4.77 16.55
C VAL A 783 11.22 6.07 17.35
N ALA A 784 11.59 7.17 16.71
CA ALA A 784 11.75 8.49 17.31
C ALA A 784 10.63 9.44 16.85
N LEU A 785 9.80 9.86 17.80
CA LEU A 785 8.75 10.87 17.58
C LEU A 785 9.29 12.24 17.99
N GLN A 786 9.44 13.16 17.04
CA GLN A 786 9.82 14.54 17.28
C GLN A 786 8.58 15.42 17.43
N LEU A 787 8.50 16.13 18.56
CA LEU A 787 7.39 17.01 18.94
C LEU A 787 7.59 18.40 18.34
N SER A 788 6.61 18.92 17.59
CA SER A 788 6.78 20.18 16.84
C SER A 788 6.80 21.43 17.72
N GLU A 789 6.09 21.41 18.84
CA GLU A 789 5.91 22.58 19.71
C GLU A 789 7.01 22.59 20.79
N ASP A 790 7.21 21.47 21.48
CA ASP A 790 8.23 21.32 22.53
C ASP A 790 9.66 21.11 21.99
N LYS A 791 9.81 20.64 20.74
CA LYS A 791 11.09 20.22 20.11
C LYS A 791 11.82 19.08 20.83
N SER A 792 11.18 18.45 21.81
CA SER A 792 11.61 17.21 22.44
C SER A 792 11.43 16.02 21.48
N ILE A 793 12.15 14.94 21.77
CA ILE A 793 12.16 13.73 20.95
C ILE A 793 11.95 12.53 21.88
N LEU A 794 10.96 11.71 21.55
CA LEU A 794 10.54 10.54 22.30
C LEU A 794 10.96 9.28 21.56
N ILE A 795 11.81 8.46 22.19
CA ILE A 795 12.34 7.26 21.56
C ILE A 795 11.64 6.03 22.12
N TYR A 796 10.94 5.33 21.24
CA TYR A 796 10.33 4.05 21.49
C TYR A 796 11.28 2.94 21.06
N ALA A 797 11.40 1.93 21.91
CA ALA A 797 12.20 0.73 21.68
C ALA A 797 11.28 -0.51 21.75
N PRO A 798 11.46 -1.51 20.88
CA PRO A 798 10.79 -2.80 21.03
C PRO A 798 11.20 -3.47 22.35
N SER A 799 10.27 -4.23 22.94
CA SER A 799 10.46 -4.95 24.21
C SER A 799 11.58 -6.00 24.15
N PHE A 800 11.88 -6.53 22.96
CA PHE A 800 13.09 -7.27 22.63
C PHE A 800 13.79 -6.59 21.44
N GLN A 801 15.13 -6.53 21.48
CA GLN A 801 15.94 -6.03 20.36
C GLN A 801 16.34 -7.20 19.45
N PRO A 802 16.44 -7.01 18.13
CA PRO A 802 16.75 -8.09 17.21
C PRO A 802 18.12 -8.72 17.47
N THR A 803 18.15 -10.05 17.40
CA THR A 803 19.35 -10.88 17.51
C THR A 803 20.15 -10.98 16.21
N ASP A 804 19.49 -10.79 15.08
CA ASP A 804 19.93 -11.16 13.75
C ASP A 804 19.20 -10.33 12.68
N GLU A 805 19.67 -10.39 11.44
CA GLU A 805 19.13 -9.61 10.31
C GLU A 805 17.68 -9.98 9.96
N SER A 806 17.29 -11.25 10.09
CA SER A 806 15.95 -11.73 9.73
C SER A 806 14.91 -11.24 10.74
N ASN A 807 15.22 -11.38 12.02
CA ASN A 807 14.46 -10.80 13.13
C ASN A 807 14.46 -9.27 13.06
N CYS A 808 15.56 -8.63 12.62
CA CYS A 808 15.59 -7.20 12.41
C CYS A 808 14.61 -6.73 11.31
N ARG A 809 14.47 -7.48 10.21
CA ARG A 809 13.44 -7.19 9.19
C ARG A 809 12.02 -7.31 9.76
N LYS A 810 11.72 -8.37 10.54
CA LYS A 810 10.42 -8.50 11.23
C LYS A 810 10.14 -7.30 12.14
N ILE A 811 11.06 -6.97 13.05
CA ILE A 811 10.88 -5.87 14.01
C ILE A 811 10.81 -4.50 13.33
N VAL A 812 11.46 -4.30 12.17
CA VAL A 812 11.27 -3.09 11.35
C VAL A 812 9.86 -3.01 10.78
N GLN A 813 9.29 -4.13 10.27
CA GLN A 813 7.91 -4.15 9.77
C GLN A 813 6.89 -3.89 10.90
N ASP A 814 7.10 -4.50 12.07
CA ASP A 814 6.29 -4.23 13.27
C ASP A 814 6.42 -2.75 13.71
N ALA A 815 7.62 -2.16 13.60
CA ALA A 815 7.85 -0.75 13.94
C ALA A 815 7.19 0.24 12.96
N VAL A 816 7.14 -0.11 11.66
CA VAL A 816 6.36 0.65 10.66
C VAL A 816 4.88 0.57 11.02
N THR A 817 4.38 -0.65 11.21
CA THR A 817 2.97 -0.93 11.56
C THR A 817 2.56 -0.23 12.87
N PHE A 818 3.45 -0.16 13.86
CA PHE A 818 3.26 0.61 15.10
C PHE A 818 3.15 2.13 14.85
N ALA A 819 4.00 2.69 13.98
CA ALA A 819 3.91 4.11 13.61
C ALA A 819 2.64 4.43 12.80
N GLU A 820 2.21 3.53 11.91
CA GLU A 820 1.00 3.68 11.11
C GLU A 820 -0.28 3.59 11.96
N ASN A 821 -0.33 2.68 12.93
CA ASN A 821 -1.39 2.61 13.94
C ASN A 821 -1.48 3.86 14.84
N ILE A 822 -0.40 4.65 14.93
CA ILE A 822 -0.37 5.96 15.62
C ILE A 822 -0.81 7.11 14.69
N GLY A 823 -1.00 6.85 13.39
CA GLY A 823 -1.48 7.81 12.39
C GLY A 823 -0.38 8.44 11.52
N PHE A 824 0.84 7.90 11.54
CA PHE A 824 1.86 8.27 10.57
C PHE A 824 1.68 7.51 9.24
N MET A 825 2.27 8.01 8.15
CA MET A 825 2.50 7.28 6.91
C MET A 825 4.00 7.27 6.67
N MET A 826 4.62 6.10 6.74
CA MET A 826 6.08 5.96 6.70
C MET A 826 6.57 5.68 5.27
N ASP A 827 7.71 6.25 4.90
CA ASP A 827 8.37 6.04 3.61
C ASP A 827 9.85 5.72 3.82
N GLU A 828 10.46 4.92 2.94
CA GLU A 828 11.86 4.52 3.08
C GLU A 828 12.79 5.60 2.54
N VAL A 829 13.76 6.01 3.35
CA VAL A 829 14.70 7.07 3.00
C VAL A 829 15.94 6.43 2.39
N GLU A 830 16.06 6.49 1.06
CA GLU A 830 17.25 6.04 0.33
C GLU A 830 18.52 6.71 0.87
N LEU A 831 19.33 5.95 1.61
CA LEU A 831 20.60 6.42 2.17
C LEU A 831 21.71 6.32 1.11
N PRO A 832 22.44 7.41 0.80
CA PRO A 832 23.56 7.37 -0.14
C PRO A 832 24.64 6.35 0.28
N ASN A 833 25.21 5.66 -0.71
CA ASN A 833 26.32 4.71 -0.51
C ASN A 833 27.64 5.37 -0.09
N ASP A 834 27.80 6.68 -0.28
CA ASP A 834 28.95 7.45 0.20
C ASP A 834 28.71 7.97 1.63
N ASP A 835 29.59 7.62 2.58
CA ASP A 835 29.45 7.98 3.98
C ASP A 835 29.40 9.51 4.22
N GLN A 836 30.01 10.36 3.39
CA GLN A 836 29.92 11.81 3.56
C GLN A 836 28.55 12.36 3.16
N HIS A 837 27.96 11.87 2.07
CA HIS A 837 26.60 12.23 1.67
C HIS A 837 25.56 11.60 2.60
N ARG A 838 25.80 10.39 3.10
CA ARG A 838 25.02 9.70 4.13
C ARG A 838 25.01 10.52 5.43
N LEU A 839 26.16 10.93 5.95
CA LEU A 839 26.24 11.78 7.15
C LEU A 839 25.45 13.09 6.97
N LYS A 840 25.63 13.79 5.84
CA LYS A 840 24.86 15.00 5.49
C LYS A 840 23.34 14.78 5.32
N ALA A 841 22.89 13.54 5.12
CA ALA A 841 21.47 13.18 5.11
C ALA A 841 20.98 12.94 6.54
N LEU A 842 21.72 12.16 7.33
CA LEU A 842 21.42 11.84 8.73
C LEU A 842 21.43 13.08 9.63
N ASP A 843 22.34 14.03 9.42
CA ASP A 843 22.44 15.31 10.14
C ASP A 843 21.20 16.21 9.99
N LYS A 844 20.32 15.95 9.00
CA LYS A 844 19.04 16.66 8.83
C LYS A 844 17.94 16.12 9.75
N ILE A 845 18.13 14.94 10.33
CA ILE A 845 17.11 14.19 11.07
C ILE A 845 17.34 14.42 12.55
N SER A 846 16.51 15.27 13.16
CA SER A 846 16.74 15.77 14.52
C SER A 846 16.80 14.68 15.60
N GLY A 847 16.21 13.50 15.34
CA GLY A 847 16.22 12.35 16.25
C GLY A 847 17.52 11.56 16.29
N LEU A 848 18.41 11.74 15.32
CA LEU A 848 19.70 11.04 15.23
C LEU A 848 20.83 11.93 15.74
N SER A 849 21.83 11.34 16.39
CA SER A 849 23.02 12.06 16.85
C SER A 849 24.30 11.31 16.48
N HIS A 850 25.14 11.96 15.67
CA HIS A 850 26.48 11.45 15.41
C HIS A 850 27.35 11.63 16.67
N SER A 851 27.87 10.51 17.19
CA SER A 851 28.77 10.47 18.33
C SER A 851 30.17 10.10 17.83
N PRO A 852 31.04 11.08 17.50
CA PRO A 852 32.42 10.79 17.12
C PRO A 852 33.14 10.08 18.27
N SER A 853 33.88 9.02 17.93
CA SER A 853 34.63 8.14 18.84
C SER A 853 36.04 8.65 19.16
#